data_AF-A0A1G6AG32-F1
#
_entry.id   AF-A0A1G6AG32-F1
#
_cell.length_a   1.000
_cell.length_b   1.000
_cell.length_c   1.000
_cell.angle_alpha   90.00
_cell.angle_beta   90.00
_cell.angle_gamma   90.00
#
_symmetry.space_group_name_H-M   'P 1'
#
loop_
_entity.id
_entity.type
_entity.pdbx_description
1 polymer ?
#
loop_
_entity_poly.entity_id
_entity_poly.type
_entity_poly.pdbx_seq_one_letter_code
_entity_poly.pdbx_strand_id
1 'polypeptide(L)'
;MKKMVKKITSIVLIAALTASVSVISEQKIAEPLTAYAAEKEYVKAIKISYADTKEKAAKEIGDEYTILDKDFNDGMKSHAWIGYSTTSDPDLAITDIKVMNMNGGFNYSDYEALLNEQKAAIKEQVDTVVPALVEYAKNYDVGMDTAKGIYEMLNVFYEDDSEKNLGDFLLEAGRKLVKNSSDSEAREDVEKVFLQGNDTVVTDIENLLVLAQDTKVVKKGSWLSRLSDLGPDGLVAIYKTAKPKLSNEKIKAQIKSDYGDDAKAILNEIASVQETFKDYEETSLATAIENGNETAIEKQMAEAIDVSDSVTEDETFSDEEDAIESYVEHTSEAADVVEAGETLVTAGIVESLKAASYGSISAYEFFMREDLTAEDLYPVAYVMSNGQKSIMQDTGLYGVFESVLAEDCEEADATWDTSLGEGVQSIYEGVDRSIFESDTAITGEALKRLSSKGDSIVSDVVFFGVSATGLLVCGMAGMRIVKYSKALSKLTQEGVLLENSTIEKSLSEYAENLTKETKALYQSNQAYQLSVMQSEGMLRGKNITFHIKNFAKLSETEQRAIWLNAKKGLTDYEKMLLWTKNDSRVKSTYIKLWVKNDTEGKIASKRTQLSELREAKISTNRTAQATARKAILGARVVFAVAAVVSIASAVYEIYNLCSEDNTEFTNIPFNMVDRTYPSGSEAITYVYYTLVTTKDDSKADLHNKKGKEWIGIYTTTASSAGDPILAESLMVSEEDTTANANYEPVTLFGEAGAYNLCNKDITGKSIDSTYIFYTKDADSVVDNEELEEADETTEGDVSDVSATGSTFADGGLIWIVLIIVAIAAIVSGITAYRRKNRG
;
A
#
# COMPACT_ATOMS: atom_id res chain seq x y z
N MET A 1 -36.78 5.11 -41.44
CA MET A 1 -37.72 5.47 -40.36
C MET A 1 -37.22 5.06 -38.97
N LYS A 2 -36.89 3.80 -38.66
CA LYS A 2 -36.43 3.38 -37.31
C LYS A 2 -35.20 4.14 -36.75
N LYS A 3 -34.19 4.47 -37.56
CA LYS A 3 -33.02 5.28 -37.12
C LYS A 3 -33.34 6.76 -36.87
N MET A 4 -34.31 7.31 -37.60
CA MET A 4 -34.75 8.71 -37.42
C MET A 4 -35.70 8.82 -36.22
N VAL A 5 -36.53 7.80 -35.98
CA VAL A 5 -37.33 7.66 -34.76
C VAL A 5 -36.40 7.54 -33.54
N LYS A 6 -35.37 6.66 -33.55
CA LYS A 6 -34.40 6.59 -32.43
C LYS A 6 -33.69 7.93 -32.15
N LYS A 7 -33.23 8.65 -33.19
CA LYS A 7 -32.59 9.97 -32.99
C LYS A 7 -33.56 11.03 -32.47
N ILE A 8 -34.82 11.02 -32.93
CA ILE A 8 -35.84 11.94 -32.42
C ILE A 8 -36.22 11.55 -30.99
N THR A 9 -36.30 10.26 -30.64
CA THR A 9 -36.58 9.79 -29.28
C THR A 9 -35.43 10.11 -28.31
N SER A 10 -34.16 9.96 -28.72
CA SER A 10 -33.00 10.35 -27.89
C SER A 10 -32.89 11.87 -27.72
N ILE A 11 -33.16 12.67 -28.75
CA ILE A 11 -33.18 14.14 -28.62
C ILE A 11 -34.38 14.61 -27.78
N VAL A 12 -35.52 13.90 -27.85
CA VAL A 12 -36.68 14.16 -26.98
C VAL A 12 -36.44 13.70 -25.54
N LEU A 13 -35.69 12.61 -25.30
CA LEU A 13 -35.29 12.19 -23.95
C LEU A 13 -34.26 13.15 -23.34
N ILE A 14 -33.26 13.59 -24.10
CA ILE A 14 -32.26 14.56 -23.65
C ILE A 14 -32.91 15.92 -23.39
N ALA A 15 -33.85 16.35 -24.25
CA ALA A 15 -34.65 17.57 -24.03
C ALA A 15 -35.68 17.43 -22.89
N ALA A 16 -36.13 16.21 -22.57
CA ALA A 16 -36.98 15.94 -21.42
C ALA A 16 -36.18 15.91 -20.10
N LEU A 17 -34.97 15.35 -20.11
CA LEU A 17 -34.03 15.32 -18.98
C LEU A 17 -33.46 16.72 -18.65
N THR A 18 -33.23 17.55 -19.67
CA THR A 18 -32.82 18.96 -19.45
C THR A 18 -33.99 19.89 -19.12
N ALA A 19 -35.23 19.53 -19.48
CA ALA A 19 -36.43 20.24 -19.04
C ALA A 19 -36.93 19.81 -17.66
N SER A 20 -36.54 18.63 -17.14
CA SER A 20 -36.89 18.18 -15.78
C SER A 20 -36.01 18.79 -14.67
N VAL A 21 -34.95 19.52 -15.03
CA VAL A 21 -34.15 20.34 -14.07
C VAL A 21 -34.64 21.80 -14.03
N SER A 22 -35.71 22.15 -14.75
CA SER A 22 -36.27 23.51 -14.69
C SER A 22 -37.79 23.50 -14.90
N VAL A 23 -38.50 23.84 -13.82
CA VAL A 23 -39.96 24.04 -13.69
C VAL A 23 -40.73 22.82 -13.15
N ILE A 24 -40.89 22.77 -11.83
CA ILE A 24 -42.19 22.45 -11.21
C ILE A 24 -42.52 23.57 -10.20
N SER A 25 -43.27 24.56 -10.69
CA SER A 25 -44.22 25.31 -9.88
C SER A 25 -45.55 24.54 -9.86
N GLU A 26 -46.09 24.36 -8.65
CA GLU A 26 -47.49 24.03 -8.27
C GLU A 26 -48.44 23.48 -9.35
N GLN A 27 -48.86 22.22 -9.20
CA GLN A 27 -50.28 21.86 -9.38
C GLN A 27 -50.68 20.58 -8.63
N LYS A 28 -51.68 20.76 -7.74
CA LYS A 28 -52.37 19.72 -6.96
C LYS A 28 -53.17 18.76 -7.84
N ILE A 29 -52.95 17.45 -7.70
CA ILE A 29 -53.96 16.41 -7.99
C ILE A 29 -53.88 15.34 -6.88
N ALA A 30 -55.05 14.92 -6.40
CA ALA A 30 -55.28 14.18 -5.16
C ALA A 30 -54.84 12.69 -5.20
N GLU A 31 -54.33 12.24 -4.06
CA GLU A 31 -53.81 10.89 -3.75
C GLU A 31 -54.90 9.80 -3.62
N PRO A 32 -54.58 8.53 -3.94
CA PRO A 32 -55.09 7.38 -3.21
C PRO A 32 -54.21 7.10 -1.97
N LEU A 33 -54.85 7.03 -0.79
CA LEU A 33 -54.22 6.72 0.49
C LEU A 33 -53.51 5.35 0.48
N THR A 34 -52.18 5.37 0.36
CA THR A 34 -51.28 4.33 0.87
C THR A 34 -50.68 4.84 2.18
N ALA A 35 -50.74 4.02 3.23
CA ALA A 35 -50.11 4.34 4.50
C ALA A 35 -48.58 4.36 4.30
N TYR A 36 -48.00 5.55 4.27
CA TYR A 36 -46.56 5.76 4.31
C TYR A 36 -46.01 5.20 5.63
N ALA A 37 -45.07 4.26 5.56
CA ALA A 37 -44.11 4.10 6.64
C ALA A 37 -43.42 5.46 6.82
N ALA A 38 -43.30 5.94 8.06
CA ALA A 38 -42.63 7.21 8.31
C ALA A 38 -41.20 7.11 7.77
N GLU A 39 -40.87 7.97 6.81
CA GLU A 39 -39.51 8.11 6.28
C GLU A 39 -38.61 8.49 7.46
N LYS A 40 -37.57 7.69 7.71
CA LYS A 40 -36.63 7.94 8.81
C LYS A 40 -35.84 9.20 8.48
N GLU A 41 -35.67 10.07 9.48
CA GLU A 41 -34.89 11.29 9.36
C GLU A 41 -33.67 11.16 10.28
N TYR A 42 -32.50 11.49 9.74
CA TYR A 42 -31.21 11.45 10.42
C TYR A 42 -30.71 12.86 10.74
N VAL A 43 -29.84 13.00 11.73
CA VAL A 43 -29.21 14.29 12.05
C VAL A 43 -28.14 14.59 10.99
N LYS A 44 -28.33 15.65 10.20
CA LYS A 44 -27.39 16.06 9.14
C LYS A 44 -26.27 16.96 9.64
N ALA A 45 -26.64 17.99 10.40
CA ALA A 45 -25.71 19.01 10.86
C ALA A 45 -26.19 19.65 12.16
N ILE A 46 -25.24 20.07 12.99
CA ILE A 46 -25.50 20.77 14.26
C ILE A 46 -24.90 22.18 14.19
N LYS A 47 -25.61 23.16 14.75
CA LYS A 47 -25.18 24.56 14.85
C LYS A 47 -25.49 25.11 16.24
N ILE A 48 -24.67 26.07 16.69
CA ILE A 48 -24.89 26.78 17.96
C ILE A 48 -25.34 28.21 17.70
N SER A 49 -26.32 28.69 18.46
CA SER A 49 -26.70 30.10 18.54
C SER A 49 -26.63 30.62 19.96
N TYR A 50 -26.22 31.88 20.09
CA TYR A 50 -26.13 32.57 21.37
C TYR A 50 -27.25 33.58 21.59
N ALA A 51 -28.35 33.44 20.84
CA ALA A 51 -29.51 34.28 20.98
C ALA A 51 -30.14 34.14 22.37
N ASP A 52 -30.77 35.21 22.86
CA ASP A 52 -31.34 35.27 24.21
C ASP A 52 -32.62 34.44 24.42
N THR A 53 -33.18 33.88 23.34
CA THR A 53 -34.46 33.17 23.32
C THR A 53 -34.44 32.10 22.23
N LYS A 54 -35.15 31.00 22.44
CA LYS A 54 -35.28 29.89 21.49
C LYS A 54 -35.77 30.35 20.13
N GLU A 55 -36.76 31.24 20.08
CA GLU A 55 -37.33 31.75 18.83
C GLU A 55 -36.34 32.59 18.04
N LYS A 56 -35.48 33.34 18.73
CA LYS A 56 -34.40 34.07 18.06
C LYS A 56 -33.29 33.13 17.61
N ALA A 57 -32.98 32.09 18.37
CA ALA A 57 -32.02 31.07 17.96
C ALA A 57 -32.47 30.34 16.69
N ALA A 58 -33.75 29.92 16.63
CA ALA A 58 -34.35 29.31 15.44
C ALA A 58 -34.24 30.24 14.22
N LYS A 59 -34.62 31.52 14.38
CA LYS A 59 -34.51 32.52 13.31
C LYS A 59 -33.06 32.81 12.92
N GLU A 60 -32.16 32.83 13.90
CA GLU A 60 -30.75 33.09 13.68
C GLU A 60 -30.18 31.98 12.84
N ILE A 61 -30.23 30.72 13.29
CA ILE A 61 -29.61 29.56 12.62
C ILE A 61 -30.28 29.32 11.25
N GLY A 62 -31.60 29.18 11.19
CA GLY A 62 -32.33 28.90 9.96
C GLY A 62 -33.61 28.10 10.22
N ASP A 63 -34.58 28.21 9.33
CA ASP A 63 -35.88 27.52 9.46
C ASP A 63 -35.74 26.00 9.26
N GLU A 64 -34.64 25.55 8.66
CA GLU A 64 -34.26 24.15 8.45
C GLU A 64 -33.66 23.48 9.70
N TYR A 65 -33.45 24.23 10.78
CA TYR A 65 -32.92 23.70 12.04
C TYR A 65 -33.99 23.60 13.12
N THR A 66 -34.07 22.43 13.75
CA THR A 66 -34.84 22.20 14.97
C THR A 66 -33.99 22.55 16.19
N ILE A 67 -34.49 23.45 17.04
CA ILE A 67 -33.79 23.89 18.26
C ILE A 67 -34.15 22.98 19.44
N LEU A 68 -33.12 22.39 20.07
CA LEU A 68 -33.28 21.64 21.32
C LEU A 68 -33.88 22.53 22.41
N ASP A 69 -34.81 21.99 23.19
CA ASP A 69 -35.59 22.76 24.16
C ASP A 69 -34.85 23.00 25.49
N LYS A 70 -33.60 23.49 25.40
CA LYS A 70 -32.75 23.81 26.54
C LYS A 70 -31.83 24.98 26.19
N ASP A 71 -31.81 25.98 27.06
CA ASP A 71 -30.70 26.94 27.12
C ASP A 71 -29.57 26.31 27.93
N PHE A 72 -28.47 25.96 27.26
CA PHE A 72 -27.29 25.34 27.87
C PHE A 72 -26.54 26.31 28.81
N ASN A 73 -26.94 27.59 28.81
CA ASN A 73 -26.41 28.62 29.67
C ASN A 73 -27.45 29.20 30.65
N ASP A 74 -28.54 28.49 30.91
CA ASP A 74 -29.53 28.92 31.91
C ASP A 74 -28.87 29.16 33.29
N GLY A 75 -29.23 30.25 33.95
CA GLY A 75 -28.57 30.72 35.18
C GLY A 75 -27.22 31.45 34.97
N MET A 76 -26.76 31.62 33.72
CA MET A 76 -25.58 32.42 33.36
C MET A 76 -25.97 33.82 32.84
N LYS A 77 -25.04 34.61 32.26
CA LYS A 77 -25.42 35.90 31.60
C LYS A 77 -25.34 35.82 30.06
N SER A 78 -24.87 34.69 29.52
CA SER A 78 -24.92 34.37 28.09
C SER A 78 -26.02 33.33 27.91
N HIS A 79 -26.38 33.08 26.66
CA HIS A 79 -27.36 32.06 26.27
C HIS A 79 -26.69 31.15 25.25
N ALA A 80 -27.10 29.89 25.19
CA ALA A 80 -26.66 28.98 24.14
C ALA A 80 -27.74 27.97 23.81
N TRP A 81 -28.03 27.88 22.52
CA TRP A 81 -29.04 26.99 21.95
C TRP A 81 -28.37 26.14 20.87
N ILE A 82 -28.63 24.84 20.92
CA ILE A 82 -28.18 23.90 19.89
C ILE A 82 -29.34 23.67 18.93
N GLY A 83 -29.08 23.89 17.65
CA GLY A 83 -29.97 23.54 16.55
C GLY A 83 -29.39 22.38 15.75
N TYR A 84 -30.26 21.49 15.26
CA TYR A 84 -29.88 20.44 14.32
C TYR A 84 -30.77 20.46 13.07
N SER A 85 -30.20 20.14 11.92
CA SER A 85 -30.94 19.92 10.67
C SER A 85 -31.01 18.42 10.38
N THR A 86 -31.93 18.01 9.51
CA THR A 86 -32.16 16.60 9.20
C THR A 86 -31.87 16.26 7.73
N THR A 87 -31.71 14.98 7.46
CA THR A 87 -31.54 14.39 6.13
C THR A 87 -32.21 13.02 6.11
N SER A 88 -32.80 12.64 4.98
CA SER A 88 -33.25 11.28 4.72
C SER A 88 -32.14 10.40 4.15
N ASP A 89 -31.03 11.01 3.70
CA ASP A 89 -29.85 10.34 3.17
C ASP A 89 -28.89 9.97 4.31
N PRO A 90 -28.67 8.67 4.60
CA PRO A 90 -27.81 8.21 5.68
C PRO A 90 -26.33 8.55 5.45
N ASP A 91 -25.86 8.69 4.20
CA ASP A 91 -24.45 8.99 3.90
C ASP A 91 -24.09 10.45 4.21
N LEU A 92 -25.11 11.31 4.31
CA LEU A 92 -24.97 12.71 4.73
C LEU A 92 -25.19 12.91 6.23
N ALA A 93 -25.49 11.84 6.98
CA ALA A 93 -25.83 11.93 8.39
C ALA A 93 -24.59 11.92 9.29
N ILE A 94 -24.71 12.60 10.44
CA ILE A 94 -23.77 12.49 11.54
C ILE A 94 -23.92 11.11 12.18
N THR A 95 -22.80 10.44 12.40
CA THR A 95 -22.69 9.10 12.98
C THR A 95 -22.25 9.14 14.45
N ASP A 96 -21.53 10.18 14.88
CA ASP A 96 -21.18 10.38 16.29
C ASP A 96 -21.05 11.88 16.66
N ILE A 97 -21.31 12.18 17.93
CA ILE A 97 -21.19 13.50 18.57
C ILE A 97 -20.31 13.35 19.82
N LYS A 98 -19.20 14.07 19.84
CA LYS A 98 -18.25 14.12 20.98
C LYS A 98 -18.12 15.53 21.51
N VAL A 99 -17.61 15.65 22.72
CA VAL A 99 -17.21 16.94 23.30
C VAL A 99 -15.75 16.93 23.70
N MET A 100 -15.14 18.12 23.71
CA MET A 100 -13.82 18.34 24.30
C MET A 100 -13.84 19.60 25.16
N ASN A 101 -13.34 19.48 26.40
CA ASN A 101 -12.99 20.63 27.21
C ASN A 101 -11.55 21.06 26.89
N MET A 102 -11.32 22.36 26.81
CA MET A 102 -10.03 22.90 26.38
C MET A 102 -8.97 22.95 27.50
N ASN A 103 -8.97 21.97 28.40
CA ASN A 103 -8.07 21.88 29.57
C ASN A 103 -6.94 20.85 29.43
N GLY A 104 -6.91 20.09 28.34
CA GLY A 104 -5.91 19.07 28.05
C GLY A 104 -6.49 17.88 27.27
N GLY A 105 -5.75 16.79 27.18
CA GLY A 105 -6.24 15.56 26.53
C GLY A 105 -6.15 15.54 25.00
N PHE A 106 -5.59 16.58 24.37
CA PHE A 106 -5.25 16.63 22.95
C PHE A 106 -3.96 17.44 22.73
N ASN A 107 -3.29 17.27 21.59
CA ASN A 107 -2.06 18.00 21.28
C ASN A 107 -2.05 18.54 19.83
N TYR A 108 -1.86 19.86 19.70
CA TYR A 108 -1.63 20.55 18.44
C TYR A 108 -0.19 20.40 17.92
N SER A 109 0.80 20.58 18.80
CA SER A 109 2.21 20.57 18.39
C SER A 109 2.62 19.20 17.87
N ASP A 110 1.99 18.13 18.38
CA ASP A 110 2.27 16.77 17.90
C ASP A 110 1.63 16.53 16.53
N TYR A 111 0.46 17.11 16.24
CA TYR A 111 -0.12 17.06 14.89
C TYR A 111 0.71 17.87 13.90
N GLU A 112 1.09 19.10 14.24
CA GLU A 112 1.97 19.91 13.38
C GLU A 112 3.33 19.24 13.18
N ALA A 113 3.90 18.63 14.22
CA ALA A 113 5.14 17.86 14.10
C ALA A 113 4.95 16.66 13.16
N LEU A 114 3.87 15.89 13.32
CA LEU A 114 3.55 14.76 12.45
C LEU A 114 3.35 15.21 11.00
N LEU A 115 2.59 16.29 10.77
CA LEU A 115 2.40 16.84 9.43
C LEU A 115 3.72 17.34 8.82
N ASN A 116 4.60 17.94 9.62
CA ASN A 116 5.92 18.37 9.17
C ASN A 116 6.85 17.18 8.86
N GLU A 117 6.77 16.09 9.64
CA GLU A 117 7.47 14.83 9.35
C GLU A 117 6.97 14.21 8.05
N GLN A 118 5.65 14.17 7.85
CA GLN A 118 5.04 13.69 6.60
C GLN A 118 5.46 14.54 5.41
N LYS A 119 5.38 15.87 5.52
CA LYS A 119 5.89 16.79 4.48
C LYS A 119 7.36 16.54 4.15
N ALA A 120 8.19 16.21 5.14
CA ALA A 120 9.60 15.89 4.89
C ALA A 120 9.75 14.57 4.12
N ALA A 121 8.97 13.54 4.43
CA ALA A 121 8.94 12.28 3.69
C ALA A 121 8.40 12.47 2.27
N ILE A 122 7.27 13.16 2.10
CA ILE A 122 6.71 13.51 0.78
C ILE A 122 7.71 14.31 -0.03
N LYS A 123 8.47 15.22 0.58
CA LYS A 123 9.50 15.96 -0.15
C LYS A 123 10.61 15.06 -0.70
N GLU A 124 10.97 13.99 0.01
CA GLU A 124 11.88 12.96 -0.47
C GLU A 124 11.26 12.20 -1.65
N GLN A 125 9.97 11.85 -1.57
CA GLN A 125 9.21 11.26 -2.68
C GLN A 125 9.07 12.19 -3.90
N VAL A 126 8.94 13.51 -3.69
CA VAL A 126 8.98 14.48 -4.80
C VAL A 126 10.35 14.48 -5.47
N ASP A 127 11.44 14.31 -4.70
CA ASP A 127 12.78 14.19 -5.27
C ASP A 127 12.98 12.93 -6.11
N THR A 128 12.28 11.83 -5.79
CA THR A 128 12.30 10.58 -6.57
C THR A 128 11.37 10.65 -7.79
N VAL A 129 10.23 11.35 -7.72
CA VAL A 129 9.27 11.48 -8.83
C VAL A 129 9.68 12.54 -9.86
N VAL A 130 10.37 13.62 -9.46
CA VAL A 130 10.76 14.71 -10.39
C VAL A 130 11.55 14.23 -11.62
N PRO A 131 12.57 13.35 -11.49
CA PRO A 131 13.25 12.78 -12.65
C PRO A 131 12.31 12.05 -13.61
N ALA A 132 11.31 11.34 -13.08
CA ALA A 132 10.31 10.62 -13.86
C ALA A 132 9.36 11.59 -14.60
N LEU A 133 8.91 12.68 -13.96
CA LEU A 133 8.10 13.71 -14.62
C LEU A 133 8.86 14.43 -15.73
N VAL A 134 10.15 14.72 -15.51
CA VAL A 134 11.02 15.34 -16.52
C VAL A 134 11.16 14.47 -17.76
N GLU A 135 11.28 13.16 -17.56
CA GLU A 135 11.45 12.20 -18.66
C GLU A 135 10.13 11.88 -19.36
N TYR A 136 9.03 11.71 -18.60
CA TYR A 136 7.67 11.66 -19.13
C TYR A 136 7.39 12.84 -20.07
N ALA A 137 7.62 14.08 -19.62
CA ALA A 137 7.38 15.27 -20.44
C ALA A 137 8.22 15.28 -21.72
N LYS A 138 9.49 14.85 -21.66
CA LYS A 138 10.35 14.72 -22.84
C LYS A 138 9.83 13.66 -23.81
N ASN A 139 9.42 12.50 -23.30
CA ASN A 139 8.92 11.38 -24.10
C ASN A 139 7.60 11.76 -24.78
N TYR A 140 6.72 12.48 -24.08
CA TYR A 140 5.51 13.04 -24.65
C TYR A 140 5.83 14.06 -25.76
N ASP A 141 6.74 15.02 -25.51
CA ASP A 141 7.07 16.09 -26.46
C ASP A 141 7.75 15.58 -27.74
N VAL A 142 8.47 14.45 -27.70
CA VAL A 142 9.01 13.79 -28.89
C VAL A 142 8.01 12.84 -29.57
N GLY A 143 6.80 12.73 -29.01
CA GLY A 143 5.68 12.00 -29.60
C GLY A 143 5.75 10.49 -29.42
N MET A 144 6.35 9.99 -28.34
CA MET A 144 6.30 8.55 -28.01
C MET A 144 4.87 8.10 -27.73
N ASP A 145 4.44 7.02 -28.36
CA ASP A 145 3.04 6.58 -28.29
C ASP A 145 2.70 6.02 -26.91
N THR A 146 3.66 5.37 -26.24
CA THR A 146 3.53 5.00 -24.83
C THR A 146 3.28 6.22 -23.94
N ALA A 147 4.07 7.30 -24.08
CA ALA A 147 3.90 8.49 -23.26
C ALA A 147 2.56 9.21 -23.53
N LYS A 148 2.05 9.20 -24.77
CA LYS A 148 0.71 9.71 -25.08
C LYS A 148 -0.39 8.84 -24.46
N GLY A 149 -0.22 7.52 -24.53
CA GLY A 149 -1.15 6.58 -23.89
C GLY A 149 -1.21 6.78 -22.37
N ILE A 150 -0.05 6.92 -21.73
CA ILE A 150 0.00 7.23 -20.29
C ILE A 150 -0.61 8.60 -19.99
N TYR A 151 -0.43 9.59 -20.84
CA TYR A 151 -1.12 10.88 -20.70
C TYR A 151 -2.65 10.71 -20.72
N GLU A 152 -3.20 9.90 -21.63
CA GLU A 152 -4.64 9.61 -21.71
C GLU A 152 -5.13 8.88 -20.45
N MET A 153 -4.36 7.91 -19.95
CA MET A 153 -4.67 7.19 -18.71
C MET A 153 -4.62 8.08 -17.47
N LEU A 154 -3.61 8.95 -17.37
CA LEU A 154 -3.52 9.93 -16.30
C LEU A 154 -4.70 10.92 -16.37
N ASN A 155 -5.19 11.26 -17.56
CA ASN A 155 -6.32 12.17 -17.74
C ASN A 155 -7.67 11.57 -17.33
N VAL A 156 -7.75 10.30 -16.94
CA VAL A 156 -8.93 9.75 -16.27
C VAL A 156 -9.09 10.38 -14.88
N PHE A 157 -7.98 10.75 -14.24
CA PHE A 157 -7.96 11.48 -12.99
C PHE A 157 -8.02 13.00 -13.20
N TYR A 158 -8.54 13.70 -12.19
CA TYR A 158 -8.72 15.15 -12.16
C TYR A 158 -8.04 15.75 -10.92
N GLU A 159 -7.32 16.85 -11.13
CA GLU A 159 -6.70 17.65 -10.07
C GLU A 159 -7.59 18.86 -9.80
N ASP A 160 -8.33 18.80 -8.69
CA ASP A 160 -9.41 19.74 -8.39
C ASP A 160 -8.96 21.20 -8.27
N ASP A 161 -7.75 21.46 -7.76
CA ASP A 161 -7.35 22.83 -7.42
C ASP A 161 -6.92 23.65 -8.63
N SER A 162 -6.31 23.00 -9.62
CA SER A 162 -5.91 23.63 -10.87
C SER A 162 -7.00 23.57 -11.95
N GLU A 163 -8.12 22.89 -11.66
CA GLU A 163 -9.20 22.60 -12.59
C GLU A 163 -8.71 21.90 -13.88
N LYS A 164 -7.77 20.95 -13.74
CA LYS A 164 -7.15 20.24 -14.87
C LYS A 164 -7.28 18.73 -14.71
N ASN A 165 -7.37 18.05 -15.84
CA ASN A 165 -7.06 16.63 -15.90
C ASN A 165 -5.62 16.40 -15.43
N LEU A 166 -5.38 15.31 -14.73
CA LEU A 166 -4.09 15.09 -14.08
C LEU A 166 -2.95 14.93 -15.08
N GLY A 167 -3.18 14.28 -16.23
CA GLY A 167 -2.16 14.15 -17.28
C GLY A 167 -1.71 15.50 -17.84
N ASP A 168 -2.65 16.45 -18.02
CA ASP A 168 -2.35 17.85 -18.38
C ASP A 168 -1.55 18.56 -17.28
N PHE A 169 -1.99 18.42 -16.03
CA PHE A 169 -1.31 18.99 -14.86
C PHE A 169 0.13 18.52 -14.74
N LEU A 170 0.36 17.20 -14.75
CA LEU A 170 1.69 16.59 -14.63
C LEU A 170 2.58 16.89 -15.83
N LEU A 171 2.01 16.98 -17.03
CA LEU A 171 2.76 17.37 -18.24
C LEU A 171 3.23 18.83 -18.18
N GLU A 172 2.39 19.74 -17.67
CA GLU A 172 2.79 21.13 -17.44
C GLU A 172 3.89 21.22 -16.39
N ALA A 173 3.73 20.56 -15.24
CA ALA A 173 4.73 20.50 -14.18
C ALA A 173 6.05 19.91 -14.71
N GLY A 174 5.99 18.78 -15.42
CA GLY A 174 7.14 18.15 -16.07
C GLY A 174 7.87 19.09 -17.04
N ARG A 175 7.14 19.84 -17.87
CA ARG A 175 7.73 20.84 -18.79
C ARG A 175 8.38 22.02 -18.06
N LYS A 176 7.85 22.46 -16.92
CA LYS A 176 8.52 23.45 -16.04
C LYS A 176 9.82 22.85 -15.49
N LEU A 177 9.77 21.62 -14.98
CA LEU A 177 10.91 20.89 -14.42
C LEU A 177 12.01 20.58 -15.45
N VAL A 178 11.65 20.32 -16.72
CA VAL A 178 12.61 20.16 -17.83
C VAL A 178 13.46 21.42 -18.00
N LYS A 179 12.89 22.61 -17.81
CA LYS A 179 13.60 23.90 -17.91
C LYS A 179 14.42 24.18 -16.65
N ASN A 180 13.89 23.82 -15.49
CA ASN A 180 14.53 23.99 -14.19
C ASN A 180 14.05 22.89 -13.24
N SER A 181 14.90 21.91 -12.93
CA SER A 181 14.56 20.79 -12.04
C SER A 181 14.29 21.21 -10.59
N SER A 182 14.60 22.46 -10.24
CA SER A 182 14.35 23.07 -8.93
C SER A 182 13.30 24.19 -9.02
N ASP A 183 12.42 24.15 -10.02
CA ASP A 183 11.26 25.05 -10.11
C ASP A 183 10.37 24.88 -8.88
N SER A 184 10.26 25.91 -8.03
CA SER A 184 9.58 25.79 -6.74
C SER A 184 8.08 25.62 -6.90
N GLU A 185 7.47 26.31 -7.87
CA GLU A 185 6.02 26.23 -8.13
C GLU A 185 5.65 24.83 -8.57
N ALA A 186 6.32 24.29 -9.60
CA ALA A 186 6.05 22.94 -10.07
C ALA A 186 6.28 21.87 -9.00
N ARG A 187 7.26 22.06 -8.12
CA ARG A 187 7.54 21.12 -7.02
C ARG A 187 6.54 21.23 -5.88
N GLU A 188 6.10 22.43 -5.53
CA GLU A 188 5.05 22.64 -4.50
C GLU A 188 3.70 22.08 -4.99
N ASP A 189 3.38 22.26 -6.27
CA ASP A 189 2.19 21.70 -6.90
C ASP A 189 2.21 20.16 -6.84
N VAL A 190 3.33 19.53 -7.20
CA VAL A 190 3.51 18.08 -7.10
C VAL A 190 3.51 17.63 -5.64
N GLU A 191 4.23 18.31 -4.74
CA GLU A 191 4.22 18.02 -3.29
C GLU A 191 2.80 18.01 -2.73
N LYS A 192 1.94 18.93 -3.18
CA LYS A 192 0.54 18.98 -2.77
C LYS A 192 -0.26 17.76 -3.22
N VAL A 193 -0.10 17.33 -4.48
CA VAL A 193 -0.73 16.11 -5.00
C VAL A 193 -0.34 14.90 -4.17
N PHE A 194 0.94 14.73 -3.85
CA PHE A 194 1.43 13.56 -3.11
C PHE A 194 1.12 13.63 -1.61
N LEU A 195 1.05 14.83 -1.03
CA LEU A 195 0.70 15.01 0.38
C LEU A 195 -0.79 14.85 0.66
N GLN A 196 -1.64 15.32 -0.25
CA GLN A 196 -3.09 15.43 -0.05
C GLN A 196 -3.89 14.45 -0.91
N GLY A 197 -3.25 13.79 -1.87
CA GLY A 197 -3.88 12.83 -2.76
C GLY A 197 -4.23 11.52 -2.06
N ASN A 198 -5.19 10.81 -2.64
CA ASN A 198 -5.50 9.45 -2.25
C ASN A 198 -4.30 8.54 -2.55
N ASP A 199 -3.80 7.82 -1.54
CA ASP A 199 -2.56 7.04 -1.62
C ASP A 199 -2.59 5.96 -2.72
N THR A 200 -3.76 5.32 -2.91
CA THR A 200 -3.97 4.35 -3.99
C THR A 200 -3.85 5.02 -5.36
N VAL A 201 -4.50 6.18 -5.54
CA VAL A 201 -4.42 6.95 -6.77
C VAL A 201 -2.99 7.46 -7.00
N VAL A 202 -2.30 7.94 -5.97
CA VAL A 202 -0.89 8.38 -6.05
C VAL A 202 0.02 7.23 -6.48
N THR A 203 -0.14 6.04 -5.90
CA THR A 203 0.60 4.83 -6.29
C THR A 203 0.34 4.47 -7.76
N ASP A 204 -0.92 4.55 -8.21
CA ASP A 204 -1.27 4.31 -9.62
C ASP A 204 -0.64 5.34 -10.56
N ILE A 205 -0.60 6.61 -10.16
CA ILE A 205 0.08 7.68 -10.89
C ILE A 205 1.57 7.36 -11.02
N GLU A 206 2.23 6.95 -9.94
CA GLU A 206 3.65 6.58 -9.97
C GLU A 206 3.89 5.38 -10.90
N ASN A 207 3.07 4.34 -10.80
CA ASN A 207 3.13 3.16 -11.67
C ASN A 207 2.96 3.52 -13.15
N LEU A 208 1.97 4.37 -13.47
CA LEU A 208 1.77 4.90 -14.83
C LEU A 208 2.98 5.70 -15.29
N LEU A 209 3.54 6.55 -14.42
CA LEU A 209 4.75 7.30 -14.73
C LEU A 209 5.92 6.35 -15.04
N VAL A 210 6.11 5.23 -14.32
CA VAL A 210 7.18 4.26 -14.62
C VAL A 210 7.09 3.76 -16.06
N LEU A 211 5.89 3.45 -16.53
CA LEU A 211 5.64 2.99 -17.90
C LEU A 211 5.96 4.07 -18.94
N ALA A 212 5.85 5.35 -18.59
CA ALA A 212 6.18 6.47 -19.47
C ALA A 212 7.68 6.77 -19.59
N GLN A 213 8.54 6.10 -18.82
CA GLN A 213 9.96 6.47 -18.72
C GLN A 213 10.83 5.92 -19.84
N ASP A 214 10.37 4.93 -20.61
CA ASP A 214 11.22 4.33 -21.61
C ASP A 214 11.59 5.35 -22.70
N THR A 215 12.87 5.42 -23.07
CA THR A 215 13.37 6.48 -23.95
C THR A 215 13.83 5.94 -25.30
N LYS A 216 13.25 6.47 -26.39
CA LYS A 216 13.86 6.42 -27.73
C LYS A 216 15.18 7.21 -27.83
N VAL A 217 15.55 7.96 -26.79
CA VAL A 217 16.60 8.99 -26.79
C VAL A 217 18.01 8.40 -26.77
N VAL A 218 18.22 7.14 -26.37
CA VAL A 218 19.58 6.56 -26.27
C VAL A 218 19.92 5.53 -27.36
N LYS A 219 18.94 4.76 -27.84
CA LYS A 219 18.94 3.85 -29.02
C LYS A 219 17.66 3.01 -28.92
N LYS A 220 17.18 2.51 -30.06
CA LYS A 220 15.90 1.81 -30.24
C LYS A 220 15.56 0.82 -29.11
N GLY A 221 14.35 0.92 -28.59
CA GLY A 221 13.73 -0.10 -27.73
C GLY A 221 13.85 0.15 -26.23
N SER A 222 13.22 -0.75 -25.46
CA SER A 222 13.14 -0.80 -24.01
C SER A 222 14.50 -0.88 -23.32
N TRP A 223 14.52 -0.69 -21.99
CA TRP A 223 15.72 -0.94 -21.20
C TRP A 223 16.23 -2.38 -21.38
N LEU A 224 15.32 -3.34 -21.61
CA LEU A 224 15.66 -4.73 -21.87
C LEU A 224 16.32 -4.89 -23.24
N SER A 225 15.78 -4.27 -24.29
CA SER A 225 16.41 -4.24 -25.61
C SER A 225 17.81 -3.61 -25.56
N ARG A 226 17.96 -2.50 -24.82
CA ARG A 226 19.27 -1.88 -24.57
C ARG A 226 20.21 -2.79 -23.79
N LEU A 227 19.72 -3.54 -22.80
CA LEU A 227 20.50 -4.53 -22.05
C LEU A 227 20.98 -5.65 -22.97
N SER A 228 20.11 -6.13 -23.85
CA SER A 228 20.40 -7.21 -24.78
C SER A 228 21.50 -6.81 -25.77
N ASP A 229 21.37 -5.63 -26.35
CA ASP A 229 22.37 -5.04 -27.26
C ASP A 229 23.72 -4.80 -26.56
N LEU A 230 23.69 -4.43 -25.28
CA LEU A 230 24.89 -4.16 -24.50
C LEU A 230 25.65 -5.46 -24.18
N GLY A 231 24.92 -6.49 -23.72
CA GLY A 231 25.50 -7.74 -23.22
C GLY A 231 26.38 -7.55 -21.97
N PRO A 232 26.95 -8.65 -21.43
CA PRO A 232 27.65 -8.63 -20.14
C PRO A 232 28.95 -7.81 -20.13
N ASP A 233 29.65 -7.74 -21.25
CA ASP A 233 30.93 -7.03 -21.37
C ASP A 233 30.81 -5.62 -21.97
N GLY A 234 29.61 -5.24 -22.43
CA GLY A 234 29.38 -4.01 -23.20
C GLY A 234 29.73 -2.75 -22.42
N LEU A 235 29.31 -2.67 -21.16
CA LEU A 235 29.56 -1.48 -20.33
C LEU A 235 31.06 -1.22 -20.14
N VAL A 236 31.83 -2.27 -19.87
CA VAL A 236 33.29 -2.18 -19.76
C VAL A 236 33.91 -1.76 -21.09
N ALA A 237 33.41 -2.25 -22.22
CA ALA A 237 33.87 -1.86 -23.55
C ALA A 237 33.59 -0.38 -23.87
N ILE A 238 32.44 0.15 -23.46
CA ILE A 238 32.08 1.58 -23.57
C ILE A 238 33.08 2.43 -22.78
N TYR A 239 33.34 2.08 -21.51
CA TYR A 239 34.30 2.84 -20.68
C TYR A 239 35.73 2.74 -21.20
N LYS A 240 36.15 1.59 -21.71
CA LYS A 240 37.46 1.41 -22.37
C LYS A 240 37.60 2.31 -23.59
N THR A 241 36.54 2.43 -24.38
CA THR A 241 36.52 3.29 -25.57
C THR A 241 36.61 4.76 -25.18
N ALA A 242 35.83 5.18 -24.18
CA ALA A 242 35.82 6.56 -23.70
C ALA A 242 37.11 6.95 -22.95
N LYS A 243 37.74 6.00 -22.26
CA LYS A 243 38.92 6.22 -21.39
C LYS A 243 40.02 5.16 -21.67
N PRO A 244 40.62 5.13 -22.88
CA PRO A 244 41.52 4.05 -23.32
C PRO A 244 42.84 3.95 -22.55
N LYS A 245 43.18 4.97 -21.74
CA LYS A 245 44.39 4.99 -20.91
C LYS A 245 44.17 4.43 -19.50
N LEU A 246 42.93 4.17 -19.09
CA LEU A 246 42.65 3.59 -17.78
C LEU A 246 42.85 2.06 -17.82
N SER A 247 43.43 1.52 -16.75
CA SER A 247 43.47 0.07 -16.55
C SER A 247 42.06 -0.48 -16.30
N ASN A 248 41.85 -1.77 -16.58
CA ASN A 248 40.56 -2.43 -16.33
C ASN A 248 40.09 -2.26 -14.88
N GLU A 249 41.00 -2.32 -13.91
CA GLU A 249 40.69 -2.11 -12.49
C GLU A 249 40.15 -0.70 -12.22
N LYS A 250 40.76 0.33 -12.81
CA LYS A 250 40.29 1.72 -12.69
C LYS A 250 38.96 1.94 -13.41
N ILE A 251 38.73 1.23 -14.52
CA ILE A 251 37.45 1.26 -15.21
C ILE A 251 36.36 0.62 -14.35
N LYS A 252 36.60 -0.56 -13.77
CA LYS A 252 35.65 -1.21 -12.84
C LYS A 252 35.37 -0.33 -11.62
N ALA A 253 36.39 0.30 -11.05
CA ALA A 253 36.23 1.23 -9.94
C ALA A 253 35.38 2.45 -10.32
N GLN A 254 35.53 2.97 -11.55
CA GLN A 254 34.69 4.05 -12.04
C GLN A 254 33.24 3.61 -12.26
N ILE A 255 33.01 2.46 -12.90
CA ILE A 255 31.65 1.92 -13.10
C ILE A 255 30.95 1.73 -11.75
N LYS A 256 31.65 1.18 -10.75
CA LYS A 256 31.15 1.08 -9.38
C LYS A 256 30.85 2.45 -8.75
N SER A 257 31.64 3.48 -9.04
CA SER A 257 31.36 4.83 -8.57
C SER A 257 30.15 5.46 -9.25
N ASP A 258 29.89 5.09 -10.50
CA ASP A 258 28.85 5.71 -11.32
C ASP A 258 27.49 5.03 -11.13
N TYR A 259 27.44 3.71 -10.88
CA TYR A 259 26.20 2.91 -10.79
C TYR A 259 26.12 2.03 -9.55
N GLY A 260 27.03 2.22 -8.59
CA GLY A 260 27.14 1.34 -7.42
C GLY A 260 25.96 1.38 -6.48
N ASP A 261 25.26 2.50 -6.40
CA ASP A 261 24.09 2.65 -5.53
C ASP A 261 22.82 2.18 -6.24
N ASP A 262 22.60 2.57 -7.50
CA ASP A 262 21.52 2.03 -8.35
C ASP A 262 21.53 0.49 -8.37
N ALA A 263 22.69 -0.12 -8.60
CA ALA A 263 22.80 -1.58 -8.68
C ALA A 263 22.57 -2.29 -7.33
N LYS A 264 22.80 -1.61 -6.20
CA LYS A 264 22.41 -2.15 -4.89
C LYS A 264 20.91 -2.06 -4.67
N ALA A 265 20.29 -0.96 -5.09
CA ALA A 265 18.83 -0.83 -5.02
C ALA A 265 18.15 -1.94 -5.83
N ILE A 266 18.60 -2.17 -7.07
CA ILE A 266 18.13 -3.31 -7.90
C ILE A 266 18.37 -4.65 -7.18
N LEU A 267 19.55 -4.86 -6.61
CA LEU A 267 19.88 -6.12 -5.91
C LEU A 267 18.98 -6.38 -4.69
N ASN A 268 18.59 -5.33 -3.96
CA ASN A 268 17.74 -5.48 -2.78
C ASN A 268 16.33 -5.92 -3.16
N GLU A 269 15.81 -5.44 -4.29
CA GLU A 269 14.45 -5.72 -4.76
C GLU A 269 14.34 -6.95 -5.67
N ILE A 270 15.45 -7.41 -6.28
CA ILE A 270 15.41 -8.50 -7.28
C ILE A 270 14.83 -9.81 -6.71
N ALA A 271 14.97 -10.05 -5.40
CA ALA A 271 14.44 -11.26 -4.77
C ALA A 271 12.91 -11.32 -4.84
N SER A 272 12.23 -10.18 -4.67
CA SER A 272 10.76 -10.10 -4.79
C SER A 272 10.33 -10.37 -6.23
N VAL A 273 11.01 -9.78 -7.21
CA VAL A 273 10.74 -10.04 -8.64
C VAL A 273 10.98 -11.51 -9.01
N GLN A 274 12.04 -12.13 -8.48
CA GLN A 274 12.33 -13.56 -8.68
C GLN A 274 11.24 -14.46 -8.08
N GLU A 275 10.66 -14.08 -6.94
CA GLU A 275 9.55 -14.80 -6.32
C GLU A 275 8.30 -14.73 -7.20
N THR A 276 7.91 -13.53 -7.64
CA THR A 276 6.79 -13.35 -8.58
C THR A 276 6.96 -14.16 -9.87
N PHE A 277 8.18 -14.23 -10.42
CA PHE A 277 8.44 -15.03 -11.62
C PHE A 277 8.35 -16.54 -11.37
N LYS A 278 8.78 -17.02 -10.20
CA LYS A 278 8.62 -18.44 -9.82
C LYS A 278 7.16 -18.80 -9.63
N ASP A 279 6.40 -17.95 -8.94
CA ASP A 279 4.97 -18.16 -8.74
C ASP A 279 4.25 -18.24 -10.09
N TYR A 280 4.59 -17.36 -11.03
CA TYR A 280 4.11 -17.44 -12.41
C TYR A 280 4.48 -18.77 -13.09
N GLU A 281 5.71 -19.27 -12.97
CA GLU A 281 6.12 -20.55 -13.57
C GLU A 281 5.29 -21.75 -13.08
N GLU A 282 4.69 -21.66 -11.89
CA GLU A 282 3.79 -22.69 -11.34
C GLU A 282 2.35 -22.59 -11.89
N THR A 283 2.01 -21.52 -12.62
CA THR A 283 0.68 -21.31 -13.18
C THR A 283 0.38 -22.22 -14.37
N SER A 284 -0.92 -22.43 -14.60
CA SER A 284 -1.40 -23.13 -15.78
C SER A 284 -1.13 -22.35 -17.09
N LEU A 285 -1.04 -21.02 -17.02
CA LEU A 285 -0.68 -20.16 -18.17
C LEU A 285 0.78 -20.37 -18.59
N ALA A 286 1.71 -20.36 -17.64
CA ALA A 286 3.11 -20.64 -17.92
C ALA A 286 3.28 -22.03 -18.57
N THR A 287 2.59 -23.03 -18.04
CA THR A 287 2.56 -24.39 -18.61
C THR A 287 1.99 -24.39 -20.03
N ALA A 288 0.92 -23.62 -20.31
CA ALA A 288 0.32 -23.54 -21.63
C ALA A 288 1.26 -22.87 -22.65
N ILE A 289 1.94 -21.79 -22.26
CA ILE A 289 2.91 -21.07 -23.08
C ILE A 289 4.13 -21.93 -23.38
N GLU A 290 4.72 -22.57 -22.37
CA GLU A 290 5.89 -23.46 -22.55
C GLU A 290 5.60 -24.63 -23.50
N ASN A 291 4.36 -25.16 -23.46
CA ASN A 291 3.95 -26.26 -24.34
C ASN A 291 3.45 -25.80 -25.72
N GLY A 292 3.42 -24.49 -26.01
CA GLY A 292 2.86 -23.94 -27.25
C GLY A 292 1.38 -24.28 -27.46
N ASN A 293 0.60 -24.38 -26.38
CA ASN A 293 -0.82 -24.76 -26.44
C ASN A 293 -1.70 -23.52 -26.68
N GLU A 294 -1.78 -23.07 -27.93
CA GLU A 294 -2.54 -21.89 -28.36
C GLU A 294 -3.98 -21.87 -27.81
N THR A 295 -4.69 -23.00 -27.84
CA THR A 295 -6.08 -23.07 -27.33
C THR A 295 -6.18 -22.86 -25.82
N ALA A 296 -5.19 -23.32 -25.04
CA ALA A 296 -5.19 -23.08 -23.59
C ALA A 296 -4.82 -21.63 -23.27
N ILE A 297 -3.89 -21.03 -24.03
CA ILE A 297 -3.53 -19.62 -23.91
C ILE A 297 -4.75 -18.74 -24.24
N GLU A 298 -5.38 -18.96 -25.39
CA GLU A 298 -6.59 -18.24 -25.82
C GLU A 298 -7.71 -18.40 -24.80
N LYS A 299 -7.89 -19.59 -24.23
CA LYS A 299 -8.92 -19.83 -23.21
C LYS A 299 -8.68 -18.98 -21.97
N GLN A 300 -7.45 -18.92 -21.45
CA GLN A 300 -7.15 -18.16 -20.24
C GLN A 300 -7.15 -16.65 -20.49
N MET A 301 -6.72 -16.21 -21.67
CA MET A 301 -6.89 -14.82 -22.09
C MET A 301 -8.37 -14.45 -22.22
N ALA A 302 -9.20 -15.34 -22.78
CA ALA A 302 -10.63 -15.12 -22.90
C ALA A 302 -11.30 -15.08 -21.52
N GLU A 303 -10.93 -15.95 -20.59
CA GLU A 303 -11.42 -15.89 -19.20
C GLU A 303 -11.06 -14.54 -18.55
N ALA A 304 -9.86 -14.01 -18.75
CA ALA A 304 -9.48 -12.69 -18.24
C ALA A 304 -10.25 -11.52 -18.90
N ILE A 305 -10.57 -11.63 -20.19
CA ILE A 305 -11.31 -10.59 -20.94
C ILE A 305 -12.81 -10.64 -20.62
N ASP A 306 -13.40 -11.83 -20.52
CA ASP A 306 -14.85 -12.02 -20.28
C ASP A 306 -15.26 -11.40 -18.92
N VAL A 307 -14.41 -11.55 -17.90
CA VAL A 307 -14.62 -10.91 -16.59
C VAL A 307 -14.40 -9.39 -16.66
N SER A 308 -13.52 -8.90 -17.53
CA SER A 308 -13.40 -7.45 -17.75
C SER A 308 -14.63 -6.87 -18.45
N ASP A 309 -15.22 -7.60 -19.40
CA ASP A 309 -16.40 -7.14 -20.14
C ASP A 309 -17.63 -7.11 -19.20
N SER A 310 -17.80 -8.10 -18.30
CA SER A 310 -18.91 -8.13 -17.32
C SER A 310 -18.93 -6.92 -16.39
N VAL A 311 -17.75 -6.44 -15.97
CA VAL A 311 -17.60 -5.27 -15.09
C VAL A 311 -17.93 -3.94 -15.80
N THR A 312 -17.95 -3.92 -17.14
CA THR A 312 -18.13 -2.69 -17.93
C THR A 312 -19.48 -2.56 -18.63
N GLU A 313 -20.34 -3.58 -18.59
CA GLU A 313 -21.69 -3.46 -19.13
C GLU A 313 -22.53 -2.51 -18.25
N ASP A 314 -23.00 -1.42 -18.87
CA ASP A 314 -23.84 -0.37 -18.29
C ASP A 314 -25.22 -0.96 -17.91
N GLU A 315 -25.28 -1.77 -16.85
CA GLU A 315 -26.52 -2.28 -16.30
C GLU A 315 -27.26 -1.14 -15.61
N THR A 316 -28.35 -0.68 -16.24
CA THR A 316 -29.27 0.24 -15.58
C THR A 316 -30.07 -0.55 -14.54
N PHE A 317 -29.64 -0.52 -13.28
CA PHE A 317 -30.36 -1.14 -12.18
C PHE A 317 -31.73 -0.47 -11.98
N SER A 318 -32.78 -1.28 -11.80
CA SER A 318 -34.14 -0.78 -11.54
C SER A 318 -34.39 -0.40 -10.08
N ASP A 319 -33.54 -0.88 -9.19
CA ASP A 319 -33.66 -0.88 -7.74
C ASP A 319 -32.27 -0.93 -7.09
N GLU A 320 -32.18 -0.32 -5.91
CA GLU A 320 -30.95 -0.11 -5.15
C GLU A 320 -30.36 -1.43 -4.61
N GLU A 321 -31.21 -2.41 -4.28
CA GLU A 321 -30.78 -3.73 -3.81
C GLU A 321 -30.07 -4.53 -4.93
N ASP A 322 -30.62 -4.51 -6.15
CA ASP A 322 -29.98 -5.08 -7.35
C ASP A 322 -28.67 -4.36 -7.68
N ALA A 323 -28.60 -3.04 -7.47
CA ALA A 323 -27.36 -2.27 -7.65
C ALA A 323 -26.28 -2.65 -6.62
N ILE A 324 -26.66 -2.88 -5.36
CA ILE A 324 -25.73 -3.31 -4.30
C ILE A 324 -25.28 -4.75 -4.53
N GLU A 325 -26.19 -5.68 -4.87
CA GLU A 325 -25.85 -7.08 -5.14
C GLU A 325 -24.90 -7.18 -6.35
N SER A 326 -25.22 -6.48 -7.44
CA SER A 326 -24.33 -6.37 -8.60
C SER A 326 -22.99 -5.71 -8.25
N TYR A 327 -22.98 -4.69 -7.41
CA TYR A 327 -21.74 -4.07 -6.96
C TYR A 327 -20.86 -5.04 -6.14
N VAL A 328 -21.45 -5.84 -5.24
CA VAL A 328 -20.74 -6.87 -4.48
C VAL A 328 -20.23 -7.97 -5.43
N GLU A 329 -21.02 -8.37 -6.41
CA GLU A 329 -20.61 -9.34 -7.43
C GLU A 329 -19.43 -8.80 -8.25
N HIS A 330 -19.53 -7.58 -8.79
CA HIS A 330 -18.47 -6.92 -9.56
C HIS A 330 -17.20 -6.66 -8.76
N THR A 331 -17.29 -6.35 -7.46
CA THR A 331 -16.09 -6.20 -6.62
C THR A 331 -15.40 -7.53 -6.33
N SER A 332 -16.14 -8.64 -6.29
CA SER A 332 -15.54 -9.97 -6.21
C SER A 332 -14.90 -10.38 -7.55
N GLU A 333 -15.57 -10.10 -8.67
CA GLU A 333 -15.04 -10.33 -10.03
C GLU A 333 -13.81 -9.45 -10.32
N ALA A 334 -13.79 -8.22 -9.81
CA ALA A 334 -12.68 -7.29 -9.92
C ALA A 334 -11.37 -7.88 -9.39
N ALA A 335 -11.40 -8.59 -8.26
CA ALA A 335 -10.21 -9.25 -7.72
C ALA A 335 -9.67 -10.32 -8.69
N ASP A 336 -10.57 -11.11 -9.28
CA ASP A 336 -10.20 -12.11 -10.29
C ASP A 336 -9.64 -11.47 -11.57
N VAL A 337 -10.19 -10.32 -12.01
CA VAL A 337 -9.64 -9.55 -13.16
C VAL A 337 -8.24 -9.04 -12.85
N VAL A 338 -8.03 -8.50 -11.66
CA VAL A 338 -6.71 -7.98 -11.24
C VAL A 338 -5.69 -9.12 -11.19
N GLU A 339 -6.01 -10.25 -10.56
CA GLU A 339 -5.12 -11.42 -10.48
C GLU A 339 -4.80 -11.98 -11.88
N ALA A 340 -5.81 -12.12 -12.74
CA ALA A 340 -5.63 -12.56 -14.12
C ALA A 340 -4.77 -11.56 -14.92
N GLY A 341 -4.97 -10.26 -14.67
CA GLY A 341 -4.19 -9.18 -15.26
C GLY A 341 -2.73 -9.23 -14.86
N GLU A 342 -2.43 -9.33 -13.57
CA GLU A 342 -1.08 -9.47 -13.04
C GLU A 342 -0.39 -10.73 -13.57
N THR A 343 -1.12 -11.84 -13.68
CA THR A 343 -0.61 -13.09 -14.25
C THR A 343 -0.23 -12.90 -15.73
N LEU A 344 -1.05 -12.20 -16.52
CA LEU A 344 -0.78 -11.91 -17.93
C LEU A 344 0.37 -10.91 -18.12
N VAL A 345 0.45 -9.89 -17.27
CA VAL A 345 1.58 -8.94 -17.23
C VAL A 345 2.86 -9.70 -16.95
N THR A 346 2.88 -10.53 -15.90
CA THR A 346 4.03 -11.33 -15.52
C THR A 346 4.45 -12.30 -16.64
N ALA A 347 3.48 -12.93 -17.30
CA ALA A 347 3.73 -13.76 -18.48
C ALA A 347 4.44 -12.97 -19.59
N GLY A 348 3.92 -11.78 -19.91
CA GLY A 348 4.53 -10.87 -20.88
C GLY A 348 5.99 -10.54 -20.52
N ILE A 349 6.25 -10.20 -19.26
CA ILE A 349 7.59 -9.85 -18.77
C ILE A 349 8.53 -11.05 -18.93
N VAL A 350 8.13 -12.22 -18.41
CA VAL A 350 8.95 -13.44 -18.43
C VAL A 350 9.28 -13.86 -19.86
N GLU A 351 8.30 -13.84 -20.78
CA GLU A 351 8.55 -14.19 -22.18
C GLU A 351 9.44 -13.15 -22.89
N SER A 352 9.29 -11.86 -22.58
CA SER A 352 10.20 -10.82 -23.06
C SER A 352 11.64 -11.05 -22.58
N LEU A 353 11.82 -11.41 -21.30
CA LEU A 353 13.12 -11.72 -20.72
C LEU A 353 13.74 -13.00 -21.30
N LYS A 354 12.94 -14.02 -21.62
CA LYS A 354 13.39 -15.25 -22.27
C LYS A 354 13.84 -14.99 -23.71
N ALA A 355 13.13 -14.11 -24.42
CA ALA A 355 13.47 -13.71 -25.78
C ALA A 355 14.72 -12.83 -25.86
N ALA A 356 14.94 -11.97 -24.87
CA ALA A 356 16.10 -11.10 -24.80
C ALA A 356 17.39 -11.87 -24.45
N SER A 357 18.43 -11.72 -25.28
CA SER A 357 19.73 -12.34 -25.03
C SER A 357 20.59 -11.50 -24.05
N TYR A 358 21.38 -12.14 -23.19
CA TYR A 358 22.40 -11.47 -22.38
C TYR A 358 23.71 -12.26 -22.45
N GLY A 359 24.43 -12.08 -23.57
CA GLY A 359 25.61 -12.85 -23.88
C GLY A 359 25.25 -14.25 -24.39
N SER A 360 25.56 -15.29 -23.62
CA SER A 360 25.27 -16.69 -24.00
C SER A 360 24.05 -17.29 -23.31
N ILE A 361 23.41 -16.53 -22.43
CA ILE A 361 22.20 -16.90 -21.68
C ILE A 361 21.09 -15.90 -22.01
N SER A 362 19.84 -16.20 -21.66
CA SER A 362 18.76 -15.21 -21.74
C SER A 362 18.86 -14.18 -20.60
N ALA A 363 18.18 -13.05 -20.75
CA ALA A 363 18.03 -12.08 -19.66
C ALA A 363 17.25 -12.72 -18.48
N TYR A 364 16.29 -13.59 -18.77
CA TYR A 364 15.59 -14.38 -17.75
C TYR A 364 16.54 -15.24 -16.92
N GLU A 365 17.36 -16.07 -17.57
CA GLU A 365 18.36 -16.91 -16.90
C GLU A 365 19.35 -16.08 -16.08
N PHE A 366 19.70 -14.88 -16.56
CA PHE A 366 20.54 -13.94 -15.82
C PHE A 366 19.86 -13.45 -14.53
N PHE A 367 18.63 -12.96 -14.62
CA PHE A 367 17.90 -12.40 -13.47
C PHE A 367 17.47 -13.48 -12.46
N MET A 368 17.30 -14.74 -12.87
CA MET A 368 16.95 -15.85 -11.98
C MET A 368 18.14 -16.47 -11.22
N ARG A 369 19.36 -15.93 -11.39
CA ARG A 369 20.53 -16.38 -10.63
C ARG A 369 20.39 -16.04 -9.15
N GLU A 370 20.58 -17.04 -8.28
CA GLU A 370 20.63 -16.84 -6.83
C GLU A 370 21.93 -16.18 -6.35
N ASP A 371 22.97 -16.19 -7.19
CA ASP A 371 24.31 -15.69 -6.85
C ASP A 371 24.62 -14.29 -7.42
N LEU A 372 23.58 -13.52 -7.75
CA LEU A 372 23.72 -12.15 -8.24
C LEU A 372 24.42 -11.26 -7.22
N THR A 373 25.32 -10.42 -7.72
CA THR A 373 25.97 -9.36 -6.95
C THR A 373 25.65 -8.00 -7.56
N ALA A 374 25.85 -6.93 -6.80
CA ALA A 374 25.68 -5.57 -7.33
C ALA A 374 26.61 -5.30 -8.54
N GLU A 375 27.76 -5.99 -8.65
CA GLU A 375 28.63 -5.84 -9.81
C GLU A 375 28.06 -6.44 -11.09
N ASP A 376 27.26 -7.51 -10.97
CA ASP A 376 26.55 -8.13 -12.10
C ASP A 376 25.48 -7.20 -12.68
N LEU A 377 24.93 -6.31 -11.84
CA LEU A 377 23.80 -5.43 -12.17
C LEU A 377 24.20 -4.03 -12.67
N TYR A 378 25.50 -3.70 -12.73
CA TYR A 378 25.93 -2.42 -13.31
C TYR A 378 25.46 -2.20 -14.77
N PRO A 379 25.45 -3.22 -15.65
CA PRO A 379 24.89 -3.07 -17.00
C PRO A 379 23.40 -2.75 -16.99
N VAL A 380 22.63 -3.34 -16.07
CA VAL A 380 21.19 -3.06 -15.89
C VAL A 380 20.98 -1.61 -15.46
N ALA A 381 21.68 -1.19 -14.40
CA ALA A 381 21.65 0.20 -13.94
C ALA A 381 22.14 1.19 -15.01
N TYR A 382 23.01 0.79 -15.94
CA TYR A 382 23.44 1.67 -17.03
C TYR A 382 22.36 1.90 -18.10
N VAL A 383 21.55 0.89 -18.41
CA VAL A 383 20.55 0.96 -19.49
C VAL A 383 19.19 1.51 -19.03
N MET A 384 18.93 1.49 -17.73
CA MET A 384 17.79 2.16 -17.12
C MET A 384 17.92 3.68 -17.27
N SER A 385 16.78 4.32 -17.49
CA SER A 385 16.70 5.77 -17.54
C SER A 385 16.83 6.40 -16.14
N ASN A 386 17.02 7.72 -16.09
CA ASN A 386 17.07 8.41 -14.80
C ASN A 386 15.71 8.39 -14.09
N GLY A 387 14.60 8.52 -14.85
CA GLY A 387 13.25 8.38 -14.31
C GLY A 387 13.04 7.00 -13.71
N GLN A 388 13.37 5.92 -14.44
CA GLN A 388 13.23 4.53 -13.95
C GLN A 388 14.03 4.28 -12.68
N LYS A 389 15.29 4.72 -12.61
CA LYS A 389 16.13 4.55 -11.41
C LYS A 389 15.59 5.27 -10.18
N SER A 390 14.98 6.42 -10.43
CA SER A 390 14.50 7.32 -9.39
C SER A 390 13.20 6.80 -8.81
N ILE A 391 12.20 6.54 -9.66
CA ILE A 391 10.86 6.12 -9.25
C ILE A 391 10.80 4.67 -8.74
N MET A 392 11.75 3.82 -9.12
CA MET A 392 11.90 2.45 -8.57
C MET A 392 12.05 2.44 -7.04
N GLN A 393 12.51 3.54 -6.44
CA GLN A 393 12.63 3.66 -4.99
C GLN A 393 11.25 3.71 -4.31
N ASP A 394 10.21 4.13 -5.03
CA ASP A 394 8.84 4.26 -4.53
C ASP A 394 7.98 3.08 -5.00
N THR A 395 8.00 2.77 -6.31
CA THR A 395 7.15 1.72 -6.91
C THR A 395 7.75 0.32 -6.84
N GLY A 396 8.99 0.19 -6.37
CA GLY A 396 9.75 -1.04 -6.44
C GLY A 396 10.24 -1.40 -7.84
N LEU A 397 10.99 -2.51 -7.92
CA LEU A 397 11.63 -2.97 -9.16
C LEU A 397 10.65 -3.59 -10.15
N TYR A 398 9.54 -4.17 -9.69
CA TYR A 398 8.58 -4.85 -10.55
C TYR A 398 7.98 -3.90 -11.61
N GLY A 399 7.58 -2.68 -11.24
CA GLY A 399 7.09 -1.67 -12.20
C GLY A 399 8.09 -1.31 -13.30
N VAL A 400 9.41 -1.35 -13.00
CA VAL A 400 10.44 -1.18 -14.03
C VAL A 400 10.44 -2.36 -15.01
N PHE A 401 10.24 -3.58 -14.53
CA PHE A 401 10.10 -4.76 -15.40
C PHE A 401 8.82 -4.70 -16.24
N GLU A 402 7.70 -4.23 -15.70
CA GLU A 402 6.48 -3.97 -16.49
C GLU A 402 6.75 -3.03 -17.68
N SER A 403 7.60 -2.01 -17.50
CA SER A 403 7.93 -1.06 -18.56
C SER A 403 8.61 -1.68 -19.79
N VAL A 404 9.08 -2.94 -19.73
CA VAL A 404 9.55 -3.68 -20.91
C VAL A 404 8.44 -3.85 -21.94
N LEU A 405 7.22 -4.08 -21.47
CA LEU A 405 6.06 -4.33 -22.34
C LEU A 405 5.64 -3.09 -23.13
N ALA A 406 6.08 -1.91 -22.70
CA ALA A 406 5.82 -0.65 -23.38
C ALA A 406 6.39 -0.60 -24.80
N GLU A 407 7.43 -1.37 -25.13
CA GLU A 407 8.01 -1.43 -26.47
C GLU A 407 7.07 -2.12 -27.46
N ASP A 408 6.56 -3.31 -27.11
CA ASP A 408 5.64 -4.07 -27.96
C ASP A 408 4.26 -3.40 -28.09
N CYS A 409 3.91 -2.61 -27.09
CA CYS A 409 2.72 -1.79 -27.06
C CYS A 409 2.67 -0.72 -28.17
N GLU A 410 3.80 -0.14 -28.56
CA GLU A 410 3.84 0.92 -29.59
C GLU A 410 3.47 0.40 -30.98
N GLU A 411 3.62 -0.90 -31.25
CA GLU A 411 3.38 -1.48 -32.56
C GLU A 411 1.93 -1.96 -32.77
N ALA A 412 1.15 -2.09 -31.70
CA ALA A 412 -0.14 -2.78 -31.73
C ALA A 412 -1.32 -1.95 -32.29
N ASP A 413 -1.12 -0.69 -32.72
CA ASP A 413 -2.17 0.23 -33.21
C ASP A 413 -3.41 0.28 -32.30
N ALA A 414 -3.22 0.00 -31.01
CA ALA A 414 -4.27 -0.03 -30.02
C ALA A 414 -4.50 1.42 -29.55
N THR A 415 -5.47 2.09 -30.15
CA THR A 415 -6.06 3.28 -29.55
C THR A 415 -6.62 2.88 -28.19
N TRP A 416 -6.20 3.54 -27.12
CA TRP A 416 -6.84 3.41 -25.82
C TRP A 416 -8.25 3.97 -25.99
N ASP A 417 -9.23 3.08 -26.18
CA ASP A 417 -10.61 3.48 -26.06
C ASP A 417 -10.88 3.60 -24.56
N THR A 418 -10.45 4.72 -23.98
CA THR A 418 -10.81 5.08 -22.61
C THR A 418 -12.30 5.44 -22.66
N SER A 419 -13.14 4.42 -22.66
CA SER A 419 -14.59 4.55 -22.46
C SER A 419 -14.89 5.29 -21.15
N LEU A 420 -13.97 5.18 -20.19
CA LEU A 420 -13.83 6.02 -19.01
C LEU A 420 -13.47 7.43 -19.48
N GLY A 421 -14.42 8.36 -19.45
CA GLY A 421 -14.20 9.75 -19.85
C GLY A 421 -13.00 10.41 -19.15
N GLU A 422 -12.55 11.56 -19.66
CA GLU A 422 -11.54 12.36 -18.96
C GLU A 422 -12.12 12.99 -17.69
N GLY A 423 -11.29 13.10 -16.65
CA GLY A 423 -11.61 13.78 -15.40
C GLY A 423 -12.76 13.15 -14.62
N VAL A 424 -12.88 11.83 -14.67
CA VAL A 424 -13.98 11.08 -14.03
C VAL A 424 -13.75 10.95 -12.53
N GLN A 425 -12.50 10.91 -12.07
CA GLN A 425 -12.19 10.73 -10.65
C GLN A 425 -11.26 11.85 -10.14
N SER A 426 -11.63 12.48 -9.03
CA SER A 426 -10.72 13.36 -8.30
C SER A 426 -9.56 12.56 -7.70
N ILE A 427 -8.32 13.07 -7.81
CA ILE A 427 -7.18 12.50 -7.08
C ILE A 427 -7.29 12.65 -5.55
N TYR A 428 -8.25 13.43 -5.08
CA TYR A 428 -8.53 13.70 -3.67
C TYR A 428 -9.75 12.95 -3.16
N GLU A 429 -10.36 12.10 -3.98
CA GLU A 429 -11.53 11.32 -3.61
C GLU A 429 -11.26 10.50 -2.33
N GLY A 430 -12.15 10.64 -1.35
CA GLY A 430 -12.03 9.99 -0.05
C GLY A 430 -11.00 10.61 0.92
N VAL A 431 -10.33 11.72 0.56
CA VAL A 431 -9.40 12.43 1.45
C VAL A 431 -10.07 13.64 2.10
N ASP A 432 -10.12 13.69 3.43
CA ASP A 432 -10.49 14.91 4.15
C ASP A 432 -9.33 15.92 4.10
N ARG A 433 -9.34 16.77 3.09
CA ARG A 433 -8.27 17.75 2.87
C ARG A 433 -8.26 18.88 3.90
N SER A 434 -9.35 19.07 4.64
CA SER A 434 -9.45 20.14 5.64
C SER A 434 -8.41 19.97 6.74
N ILE A 435 -7.91 18.75 6.98
CA ILE A 435 -6.86 18.45 7.96
C ILE A 435 -5.52 19.11 7.59
N PHE A 436 -5.29 19.39 6.31
CA PHE A 436 -4.07 20.07 5.84
C PHE A 436 -4.21 21.59 5.86
N GLU A 437 -5.44 22.10 6.01
CA GLU A 437 -5.79 23.52 5.92
C GLU A 437 -6.13 24.16 7.29
N SER A 438 -6.36 23.35 8.33
CA SER A 438 -6.99 23.80 9.60
C SER A 438 -6.19 23.50 10.88
N ASP A 439 -6.60 24.17 11.97
CA ASP A 439 -6.14 23.95 13.35
C ASP A 439 -6.59 22.55 13.86
N THR A 440 -5.90 21.49 13.43
CA THR A 440 -6.19 20.11 13.80
C THR A 440 -5.44 19.68 15.07
N ALA A 441 -6.09 18.94 15.94
CA ALA A 441 -5.48 18.33 17.13
C ALA A 441 -5.72 16.81 17.18
N ILE A 442 -4.76 16.07 17.73
CA ILE A 442 -4.90 14.63 17.97
C ILE A 442 -5.21 14.41 19.45
N THR A 443 -6.19 13.53 19.76
CA THR A 443 -6.47 13.15 21.15
C THR A 443 -5.28 12.44 21.80
N GLY A 444 -5.14 12.56 23.11
CA GLY A 444 -4.07 11.91 23.87
C GLY A 444 -4.12 10.39 23.79
N GLU A 445 -5.28 9.81 23.52
CA GLU A 445 -5.43 8.38 23.28
C GLU A 445 -4.87 7.95 21.91
N ALA A 446 -5.22 8.69 20.84
CA ALA A 446 -4.64 8.48 19.52
C ALA A 446 -3.10 8.67 19.55
N LEU A 447 -2.58 9.69 20.25
CA LEU A 447 -1.14 9.92 20.41
C LEU A 447 -0.41 8.80 21.16
N LYS A 448 -0.98 8.29 22.26
CA LYS A 448 -0.38 7.17 23.01
C LYS A 448 -0.18 5.96 22.11
N ARG A 449 -1.11 5.68 21.20
CA ARG A 449 -1.01 4.54 20.29
C ARG A 449 -0.05 4.80 19.13
N LEU A 450 -0.07 6.00 18.54
CA LEU A 450 0.92 6.45 17.55
C LEU A 450 2.37 6.26 18.07
N SER A 451 2.58 6.52 19.35
CA SER A 451 3.89 6.32 19.99
C SER A 451 4.27 4.85 20.25
N SER A 452 3.30 3.94 20.24
CA SER A 452 3.47 2.51 20.48
C SER A 452 3.54 1.70 19.18
N LYS A 453 4.62 1.90 18.41
CA LYS A 453 5.15 1.05 17.32
C LYS A 453 4.16 0.19 16.51
N GLY A 454 4.04 0.52 15.22
CA GLY A 454 3.98 -0.48 14.14
C GLY A 454 2.73 -0.46 13.24
N ASP A 455 1.65 0.18 13.67
CA ASP A 455 0.39 0.13 12.93
C ASP A 455 0.25 1.43 12.12
N SER A 456 0.49 1.36 10.81
CA SER A 456 0.24 2.46 9.89
C SER A 456 -1.25 2.80 9.92
N ILE A 457 -1.57 4.08 10.15
CA ILE A 457 -2.92 4.67 10.18
C ILE A 457 -3.70 4.46 8.85
N VAL A 458 -3.05 3.93 7.82
CA VAL A 458 -3.47 4.00 6.42
C VAL A 458 -4.36 2.83 5.98
N SER A 459 -4.44 1.70 6.70
CA SER A 459 -5.09 0.49 6.13
C SER A 459 -6.63 0.51 6.07
N ASP A 460 -7.31 1.20 6.99
CA ASP A 460 -8.75 0.97 7.20
C ASP A 460 -9.65 2.03 6.55
N VAL A 461 -9.13 3.23 6.25
CA VAL A 461 -9.86 4.26 5.48
C VAL A 461 -9.94 3.90 3.99
N VAL A 462 -9.10 2.96 3.54
CA VAL A 462 -9.01 2.49 2.15
C VAL A 462 -10.24 1.69 1.71
N PHE A 463 -11.05 1.14 2.63
CA PHE A 463 -12.08 0.14 2.26
C PHE A 463 -13.37 0.72 1.66
N PHE A 464 -13.68 2.01 1.84
CA PHE A 464 -14.91 2.63 1.32
C PHE A 464 -14.71 3.57 0.12
N GLY A 465 -13.47 3.95 -0.22
CA GLY A 465 -13.13 4.65 -1.47
C GLY A 465 -12.93 3.72 -2.69
N VAL A 466 -13.28 2.44 -2.55
CA VAL A 466 -12.95 1.35 -3.48
C VAL A 466 -13.88 1.29 -4.70
N SER A 467 -15.04 1.94 -4.71
CA SER A 467 -15.99 1.77 -5.83
C SER A 467 -15.48 2.37 -7.14
N ALA A 468 -15.19 3.67 -7.15
CA ALA A 468 -14.68 4.35 -8.34
C ALA A 468 -13.22 3.98 -8.62
N THR A 469 -12.38 3.98 -7.58
CA THR A 469 -10.95 3.64 -7.68
C THR A 469 -10.76 2.18 -8.09
N GLY A 470 -11.54 1.26 -7.53
CA GLY A 470 -11.46 -0.17 -7.84
C GLY A 470 -11.95 -0.48 -9.24
N LEU A 471 -13.05 0.12 -9.71
CA LEU A 471 -13.48 0.03 -11.11
C LEU A 471 -12.45 0.62 -12.06
N LEU A 472 -11.76 1.69 -11.67
CA LEU A 472 -10.69 2.29 -12.45
C LEU A 472 -9.43 1.43 -12.48
N VAL A 473 -9.04 0.83 -11.36
CA VAL A 473 -7.97 -0.17 -11.29
C VAL A 473 -8.32 -1.37 -12.17
N CYS A 474 -9.58 -1.84 -12.15
CA CYS A 474 -10.05 -2.92 -13.02
C CYS A 474 -10.05 -2.51 -14.49
N GLY A 475 -10.49 -1.29 -14.82
CA GLY A 475 -10.42 -0.75 -16.17
C GLY A 475 -8.98 -0.63 -16.66
N MET A 476 -8.06 -0.17 -15.81
CA MET A 476 -6.63 -0.14 -16.10
C MET A 476 -6.05 -1.54 -16.25
N ALA A 477 -6.45 -2.50 -15.41
CA ALA A 477 -6.06 -3.90 -15.50
C ALA A 477 -6.59 -4.53 -16.79
N GLY A 478 -7.85 -4.33 -17.15
CA GLY A 478 -8.47 -4.76 -18.41
C GLY A 478 -7.76 -4.15 -19.63
N MET A 479 -7.45 -2.86 -19.60
CA MET A 479 -6.66 -2.20 -20.64
C MET A 479 -5.25 -2.80 -20.74
N ARG A 480 -4.59 -3.07 -19.61
CA ARG A 480 -3.29 -3.77 -19.54
C ARG A 480 -3.42 -5.19 -20.12
N ILE A 481 -4.46 -5.96 -19.76
CA ILE A 481 -4.76 -7.31 -20.26
C ILE A 481 -4.90 -7.31 -21.79
N VAL A 482 -5.73 -6.44 -22.35
CA VAL A 482 -5.95 -6.37 -23.81
C VAL A 482 -4.66 -6.02 -24.54
N LYS A 483 -3.84 -5.14 -23.97
CA LYS A 483 -2.60 -4.69 -24.60
C LYS A 483 -1.49 -5.74 -24.50
N TYR A 484 -1.31 -6.32 -23.32
CA TYR A 484 -0.29 -7.33 -23.05
C TYR A 484 -0.64 -8.69 -23.63
N SER A 485 -1.91 -9.05 -23.75
CA SER A 485 -2.32 -10.25 -24.51
C SER A 485 -1.93 -10.15 -25.98
N LYS A 486 -2.02 -8.96 -26.60
CA LYS A 486 -1.51 -8.73 -27.97
C LYS A 486 0.02 -8.84 -28.03
N ALA A 487 0.73 -8.23 -27.09
CA ALA A 487 2.19 -8.34 -27.00
C ALA A 487 2.63 -9.80 -26.81
N LEU A 488 1.97 -10.53 -25.90
CA LEU A 488 2.24 -11.94 -25.60
C LEU A 488 1.89 -12.84 -26.79
N SER A 489 0.79 -12.58 -27.49
CA SER A 489 0.43 -13.29 -28.73
C SER A 489 1.49 -13.10 -29.81
N LYS A 490 2.03 -11.89 -29.95
CA LYS A 490 3.14 -11.60 -30.87
C LYS A 490 4.42 -12.33 -30.44
N LEU A 491 4.83 -12.23 -29.17
CA LEU A 491 6.02 -12.90 -28.64
C LEU A 491 5.95 -14.42 -28.78
N THR A 492 4.80 -15.02 -28.50
CA THR A 492 4.59 -16.47 -28.66
C THR A 492 4.62 -16.88 -30.14
N GLN A 493 4.01 -16.11 -31.04
CA GLN A 493 4.10 -16.36 -32.49
C GLN A 493 5.55 -16.25 -33.00
N GLU A 494 6.29 -15.23 -32.57
CA GLU A 494 7.70 -15.04 -32.93
C GLU A 494 8.60 -16.14 -32.34
N GLY A 495 8.35 -16.56 -31.09
CA GLY A 495 9.02 -17.66 -30.42
C GLY A 495 8.84 -18.99 -31.14
N VAL A 496 7.59 -19.32 -31.53
CA VAL A 496 7.28 -20.51 -32.35
C VAL A 496 8.00 -20.47 -33.70
N LEU A 497 8.13 -19.29 -34.32
CA LEU A 497 8.88 -19.13 -35.58
C LEU A 497 10.40 -19.28 -35.37
N LEU A 498 10.95 -18.77 -34.28
CA LEU A 498 12.36 -18.88 -33.90
C LEU A 498 12.76 -20.32 -33.55
N GLU A 499 11.92 -21.06 -32.83
CA GLU A 499 12.15 -22.47 -32.49
C GLU A 499 12.13 -23.34 -33.75
N ASN A 500 11.19 -23.08 -34.67
CA ASN A 500 11.15 -23.74 -35.97
C ASN A 500 12.42 -23.45 -36.81
N SER A 501 12.91 -22.20 -36.81
CA SER A 501 14.14 -21.85 -37.54
C SER A 501 15.40 -22.47 -36.91
N THR A 502 15.42 -22.64 -35.59
CA THR A 502 16.53 -23.25 -34.84
C THR A 502 16.53 -24.77 -35.00
N ILE A 503 15.36 -25.38 -35.08
CA ILE A 503 15.17 -26.80 -35.46
C ILE A 503 15.63 -27.02 -36.90
N GLU A 504 15.26 -26.15 -37.85
CA GLU A 504 15.74 -26.26 -39.23
C GLU A 504 17.26 -26.13 -39.34
N LYS A 505 17.86 -25.18 -38.63
CA LYS A 505 19.32 -25.00 -38.59
C LYS A 505 20.03 -26.18 -37.93
N SER A 506 19.51 -26.69 -36.81
CA SER A 506 20.05 -27.84 -36.11
C SER A 506 19.91 -29.14 -36.91
N LEU A 507 18.79 -29.31 -37.62
CA LEU A 507 18.58 -30.42 -38.55
C LEU A 507 19.52 -30.33 -39.75
N SER A 508 19.79 -29.13 -40.25
CA SER A 508 20.76 -28.89 -41.32
C SER A 508 22.20 -29.19 -40.88
N GLU A 509 22.62 -28.70 -39.70
CA GLU A 509 23.95 -28.98 -39.14
C GLU A 509 24.13 -30.46 -38.76
N TYR A 510 23.09 -31.10 -38.22
CA TYR A 510 23.08 -32.53 -37.96
C TYR A 510 23.15 -33.33 -39.27
N ALA A 511 22.43 -32.94 -40.32
CA ALA A 511 22.50 -33.58 -41.63
C ALA A 511 23.88 -33.41 -42.28
N GLU A 512 24.53 -32.25 -42.14
CA GLU A 512 25.90 -32.03 -42.61
C GLU A 512 26.92 -32.85 -41.82
N ASN A 513 26.82 -32.89 -40.49
CA ASN A 513 27.71 -33.69 -39.64
C ASN A 513 27.54 -35.19 -39.88
N LEU A 514 26.29 -35.68 -40.00
CA LEU A 514 26.01 -37.06 -40.37
C LEU A 514 26.59 -37.38 -41.74
N THR A 515 26.48 -36.47 -42.72
CA THR A 515 27.08 -36.63 -44.05
C THR A 515 28.60 -36.69 -43.98
N LYS A 516 29.22 -35.84 -43.16
CA LYS A 516 30.68 -35.75 -42.96
C LYS A 516 31.22 -36.98 -42.24
N GLU A 517 30.56 -37.45 -41.19
CA GLU A 517 30.90 -38.68 -40.46
C GLU A 517 30.67 -39.92 -41.30
N THR A 518 29.56 -40.00 -42.06
CA THR A 518 29.31 -41.10 -43.00
C THR A 518 30.39 -41.16 -44.07
N LYS A 519 30.83 -40.01 -44.59
CA LYS A 519 31.93 -39.91 -45.56
C LYS A 519 33.27 -40.32 -44.93
N ALA A 520 33.53 -39.98 -43.67
CA ALA A 520 34.71 -40.42 -42.93
C ALA A 520 34.68 -41.93 -42.62
N LEU A 521 33.51 -42.50 -42.32
CA LEU A 521 33.28 -43.93 -42.09
C LEU A 521 33.50 -44.76 -43.37
N TYR A 522 33.07 -44.25 -44.52
CA TYR A 522 33.35 -44.84 -45.83
C TYR A 522 34.84 -44.78 -46.22
N GLN A 523 35.60 -43.83 -45.65
CA GLN A 523 37.02 -43.63 -45.92
C GLN A 523 37.93 -44.30 -44.87
N SER A 524 37.41 -44.74 -43.73
CA SER A 524 38.19 -45.39 -42.68
C SER A 524 38.26 -46.92 -42.87
N ASN A 525 39.29 -47.55 -42.29
CA ASN A 525 39.50 -49.00 -42.30
C ASN A 525 38.32 -49.82 -41.71
N GLN A 526 37.32 -49.18 -41.08
CA GLN A 526 36.10 -49.83 -40.60
C GLN A 526 35.12 -50.19 -41.73
N ALA A 527 35.22 -49.55 -42.90
CA ALA A 527 34.46 -49.94 -44.10
C ALA A 527 34.75 -51.39 -44.53
N TYR A 528 35.98 -51.88 -44.28
CA TYR A 528 36.34 -53.28 -44.53
C TYR A 528 35.63 -54.23 -43.56
N GLN A 529 35.52 -53.88 -42.28
CA GLN A 529 34.81 -54.68 -41.27
C GLN A 529 33.30 -54.74 -41.54
N LEU A 530 32.70 -53.63 -42.01
CA LEU A 530 31.30 -53.58 -42.46
C LEU A 530 31.05 -54.44 -43.72
N SER A 531 32.00 -54.47 -44.66
CA SER A 531 31.92 -55.34 -45.84
C SER A 531 32.04 -56.84 -45.49
N VAL A 532 32.84 -57.17 -44.46
CA VAL A 532 32.99 -58.54 -43.95
C VAL A 532 31.72 -58.98 -43.22
N MET A 533 31.11 -58.12 -42.40
CA MET A 533 29.81 -58.39 -41.76
C MET A 533 28.66 -58.52 -42.76
N GLN A 534 28.70 -57.80 -43.89
CA GLN A 534 27.77 -58.00 -45.01
C GLN A 534 28.01 -59.33 -45.74
N SER A 535 29.26 -59.80 -45.83
CA SER A 535 29.61 -61.06 -46.51
C SER A 535 29.31 -62.32 -45.69
N GLU A 536 29.26 -62.23 -44.35
CA GLU A 536 28.99 -63.37 -43.45
C GLU A 536 27.50 -63.60 -43.11
N GLY A 537 26.58 -62.89 -43.78
CA GLY A 537 25.15 -63.27 -43.77
C GLY A 537 24.38 -62.99 -42.47
N MET A 538 24.93 -62.20 -41.54
CA MET A 538 24.27 -61.87 -40.26
C MET A 538 23.14 -60.84 -40.39
N LEU A 539 22.95 -60.24 -41.57
CA LEU A 539 21.89 -59.27 -41.85
C LEU A 539 21.06 -59.68 -43.07
N ARG A 540 20.44 -60.87 -43.00
CA ARG A 540 19.25 -61.15 -43.81
C ARG A 540 18.03 -60.43 -43.23
N GLY A 541 18.03 -59.11 -43.36
CA GLY A 541 16.89 -58.23 -43.20
C GLY A 541 17.09 -57.08 -44.20
N LYS A 542 16.27 -57.05 -45.25
CA LYS A 542 16.44 -56.21 -46.43
C LYS A 542 16.54 -54.70 -46.10
N ASN A 543 17.40 -54.01 -46.87
CA ASN A 543 17.35 -52.60 -47.23
C ASN A 543 17.54 -51.53 -46.13
N ILE A 544 18.73 -51.42 -45.55
CA ILE A 544 19.10 -50.17 -44.84
C ILE A 544 19.91 -49.22 -45.75
N THR A 545 20.63 -49.73 -46.75
CA THR A 545 21.48 -48.87 -47.60
C THR A 545 20.72 -48.14 -48.71
N PHE A 546 19.41 -48.37 -48.88
CA PHE A 546 18.61 -47.71 -49.94
C PHE A 546 17.71 -46.55 -49.47
N HIS A 547 17.62 -46.24 -48.17
CA HIS A 547 16.59 -45.31 -47.68
C HIS A 547 17.05 -43.90 -47.27
N ILE A 548 18.34 -43.60 -47.10
CA ILE A 548 18.72 -42.26 -46.60
C ILE A 548 18.39 -41.14 -47.61
N LYS A 549 18.56 -41.37 -48.93
CA LYS A 549 18.17 -40.38 -49.96
C LYS A 549 16.67 -40.29 -50.25
N ASN A 550 15.89 -41.26 -49.80
CA ASN A 550 14.44 -41.33 -50.03
C ASN A 550 13.62 -41.11 -48.76
N PHE A 551 14.26 -41.04 -47.58
CA PHE A 551 13.58 -40.83 -46.30
C PHE A 551 12.80 -39.52 -46.29
N ALA A 552 13.41 -38.44 -46.80
CA ALA A 552 12.77 -37.14 -46.98
C ALA A 552 11.64 -37.13 -48.05
N LYS A 553 11.46 -38.22 -48.80
CA LYS A 553 10.39 -38.37 -49.81
C LYS A 553 9.25 -39.30 -49.37
N LEU A 554 9.35 -39.87 -48.17
CA LEU A 554 8.30 -40.73 -47.61
C LEU A 554 7.16 -39.86 -47.07
N SER A 555 5.94 -40.39 -47.06
CA SER A 555 4.84 -39.72 -46.37
C SER A 555 5.11 -39.68 -44.86
N GLU A 556 4.59 -38.66 -44.19
CA GLU A 556 4.80 -38.44 -42.75
C GLU A 556 4.43 -39.68 -41.91
N THR A 557 3.37 -40.40 -42.30
CA THR A 557 2.94 -41.65 -41.65
C THR A 557 3.98 -42.76 -41.75
N GLU A 558 4.67 -42.88 -42.88
CA GLU A 558 5.73 -43.88 -43.10
C GLU A 558 7.01 -43.52 -42.35
N GLN A 559 7.36 -42.24 -42.29
CA GLN A 559 8.48 -41.74 -41.48
C GLN A 559 8.23 -42.02 -40.00
N ARG A 560 7.01 -41.77 -39.51
CA ARG A 560 6.58 -42.00 -38.13
C ARG A 560 6.60 -43.49 -37.76
N ALA A 561 6.20 -44.38 -38.66
CA ALA A 561 6.27 -45.82 -38.46
C ALA A 561 7.71 -46.35 -38.37
N ILE A 562 8.64 -45.78 -39.14
CA ILE A 562 10.07 -46.12 -39.06
C ILE A 562 10.67 -45.61 -37.75
N TRP A 563 10.32 -44.40 -37.34
CA TRP A 563 10.77 -43.81 -36.07
C TRP A 563 10.27 -44.61 -34.85
N LEU A 564 8.99 -45.02 -34.84
CA LEU A 564 8.44 -45.84 -33.75
C LEU A 564 9.13 -47.21 -33.62
N ASN A 565 9.53 -47.82 -34.74
CA ASN A 565 10.29 -49.06 -34.75
C ASN A 565 11.74 -48.87 -34.26
N ALA A 566 12.38 -47.74 -34.60
CA ALA A 566 13.70 -47.39 -34.08
C ALA A 566 13.68 -47.12 -32.58
N LYS A 567 12.66 -46.41 -32.08
CA LYS A 567 12.42 -46.17 -30.65
C LYS A 567 12.25 -47.48 -29.89
N LYS A 568 11.49 -48.44 -30.43
CA LYS A 568 11.33 -49.78 -29.85
C LYS A 568 12.67 -50.54 -29.74
N GLY A 569 13.54 -50.45 -30.76
CA GLY A 569 14.87 -51.05 -30.74
C GLY A 569 15.80 -50.43 -29.69
N LEU A 570 15.71 -49.13 -29.46
CA LEU A 570 16.45 -48.41 -28.41
C LEU A 570 15.99 -48.81 -27.00
N THR A 571 14.68 -48.94 -26.79
CA THR A 571 14.14 -49.42 -25.51
C THR A 571 14.55 -50.87 -25.20
N ASP A 572 14.68 -51.72 -26.22
CA ASP A 572 15.17 -53.10 -26.04
C ASP A 572 16.69 -53.14 -25.78
N TYR A 573 17.45 -52.17 -26.28
CA TYR A 573 18.88 -51.99 -25.99
C TYR A 573 19.14 -51.47 -24.57
N GLU A 574 18.31 -50.55 -24.06
CA GLU A 574 18.37 -50.09 -22.67
C GLU A 574 18.06 -51.21 -21.67
N LYS A 575 17.11 -52.08 -21.98
CA LYS A 575 16.82 -53.29 -21.18
C LYS A 575 18.00 -54.26 -21.15
N MET A 576 18.76 -54.36 -22.24
CA MET A 576 19.98 -55.16 -22.31
C MET A 576 21.12 -54.56 -21.46
N LEU A 577 21.26 -53.22 -21.45
CA LEU A 577 22.24 -52.49 -20.63
C LEU A 577 21.95 -52.60 -19.12
N LEU A 578 20.67 -52.60 -18.74
CA LEU A 578 20.22 -52.85 -17.37
C LEU A 578 20.52 -54.30 -16.92
N TRP A 579 20.43 -55.28 -17.83
CA TRP A 579 20.80 -56.67 -17.54
C TRP A 579 22.31 -56.82 -17.27
N THR A 580 23.17 -56.09 -17.99
CA THR A 580 24.62 -56.06 -17.76
C THR A 580 25.06 -55.32 -16.48
N LYS A 581 24.22 -54.45 -15.91
CA LYS A 581 24.51 -53.71 -14.66
C LYS A 581 24.34 -54.54 -13.38
N ASN A 582 23.76 -55.74 -13.46
CA ASN A 582 23.53 -56.63 -12.31
C ASN A 582 24.55 -57.79 -12.19
N ASP A 583 25.63 -57.79 -12.97
CA ASP A 583 26.71 -58.77 -12.75
C ASP A 583 27.61 -58.35 -11.57
N SER A 584 27.43 -59.07 -10.46
CA SER A 584 28.07 -58.84 -9.17
C SER A 584 29.61 -59.03 -9.16
N ARG A 585 30.22 -59.51 -10.24
CA ARG A 585 31.67 -59.78 -10.29
C ARG A 585 32.56 -58.57 -10.60
N VAL A 586 32.04 -57.50 -11.21
CA VAL A 586 32.85 -56.29 -11.52
C VAL A 586 32.86 -55.28 -10.36
N LYS A 587 31.86 -55.34 -9.47
CA LYS A 587 31.70 -54.42 -8.33
C LYS A 587 32.78 -54.58 -7.24
N SER A 588 33.51 -55.70 -7.22
CA SER A 588 34.50 -56.00 -6.17
C SER A 588 35.92 -55.47 -6.44
N THR A 589 36.19 -54.95 -7.65
CA THR A 589 37.53 -54.45 -8.03
C THR A 589 37.63 -52.93 -7.95
N TYR A 590 36.51 -52.19 -8.00
CA TYR A 590 36.52 -50.72 -7.94
C TYR A 590 36.57 -50.16 -6.50
N ILE A 591 36.12 -50.92 -5.52
CA ILE A 591 36.07 -50.50 -4.10
C ILE A 591 37.43 -50.70 -3.38
N LYS A 592 38.41 -51.37 -4.01
CA LYS A 592 39.74 -51.60 -3.42
C LYS A 592 40.81 -50.58 -3.79
N LEU A 593 40.46 -49.45 -4.41
CA LEU A 593 41.41 -48.39 -4.79
C LEU A 593 41.08 -46.99 -4.25
N TRP A 594 40.19 -46.86 -3.24
CA TRP A 594 39.81 -45.54 -2.72
C TRP A 594 39.82 -45.37 -1.20
N VAL A 595 40.54 -46.22 -0.45
CA VAL A 595 40.65 -46.05 1.01
C VAL A 595 42.09 -46.30 1.49
N LYS A 596 42.91 -45.25 1.50
CA LYS A 596 43.94 -44.98 2.53
C LYS A 596 44.67 -43.66 2.23
N ASN A 597 44.34 -42.60 2.96
CA ASN A 597 45.31 -41.86 3.78
C ASN A 597 44.70 -40.58 4.39
N ASP A 598 44.65 -40.61 5.71
CA ASP A 598 45.20 -39.60 6.62
C ASP A 598 44.65 -38.16 6.55
N THR A 599 43.70 -37.86 7.45
CA THR A 599 43.50 -36.49 7.95
C THR A 599 42.93 -36.45 9.37
N GLU A 600 43.46 -37.26 10.29
CA GLU A 600 43.18 -37.11 11.73
C GLU A 600 44.27 -36.30 12.47
N GLY A 601 45.26 -35.76 11.76
CA GLY A 601 46.34 -34.93 12.32
C GLY A 601 46.16 -33.41 12.26
N LYS A 602 45.08 -32.86 11.68
CA LYS A 602 44.96 -31.39 11.42
C LYS A 602 43.78 -30.67 12.08
N ILE A 603 42.99 -31.37 12.90
CA ILE A 603 41.89 -30.75 13.69
C ILE A 603 42.32 -30.48 15.15
N ALA A 604 43.49 -30.98 15.57
CA ALA A 604 44.05 -30.75 16.91
C ALA A 604 44.89 -29.46 17.06
N SER A 605 45.24 -28.75 15.97
CA SER A 605 46.09 -27.53 16.05
C SER A 605 45.35 -26.20 15.88
N LYS A 606 44.03 -26.20 15.63
CA LYS A 606 43.20 -24.97 15.58
C LYS A 606 42.39 -24.70 16.84
N ARG A 607 42.34 -25.64 17.80
CA ARG A 607 41.69 -25.44 19.10
C ARG A 607 42.58 -24.78 20.16
N THR A 608 43.89 -24.75 19.96
CA THR A 608 44.86 -24.11 20.89
C THR A 608 45.14 -22.63 20.54
N GLN A 609 44.84 -22.18 19.32
CA GLN A 609 45.01 -20.77 18.91
C GLN A 609 43.80 -19.87 19.24
N LEU A 610 42.67 -20.45 19.67
CA LEU A 610 41.48 -19.70 20.08
C LEU A 610 41.41 -19.43 21.60
N SER A 611 42.24 -20.09 22.40
CA SER A 611 42.35 -19.88 23.85
C SER A 611 43.38 -18.81 24.24
N GLU A 612 44.27 -18.41 23.33
CA GLU A 612 45.31 -17.40 23.57
C GLU A 612 44.88 -15.98 23.14
N LEU A 613 43.77 -15.82 22.43
CA LEU A 613 43.13 -14.52 22.13
C LEU A 613 42.15 -14.03 23.20
N ARG A 614 41.92 -14.83 24.26
CA ARG A 614 41.09 -14.46 25.42
C ARG A 614 41.88 -13.97 26.64
N GLU A 615 43.21 -14.06 26.64
CA GLU A 615 44.07 -13.57 27.73
C GLU A 615 44.91 -12.32 27.36
N ALA A 616 44.63 -11.68 26.22
CA ALA A 616 45.20 -10.39 25.83
C ALA A 616 44.19 -9.21 25.96
N LYS A 617 43.28 -9.29 26.95
CA LYS A 617 42.36 -8.18 27.31
C LYS A 617 42.26 -7.95 28.81
N ILE A 618 43.30 -8.30 29.56
CA ILE A 618 43.44 -7.94 30.98
C ILE A 618 44.93 -7.70 31.26
N SER A 619 45.39 -6.44 31.14
CA SER A 619 46.45 -5.84 31.97
C SER A 619 47.14 -4.62 31.32
N THR A 620 46.43 -3.53 31.01
CA THR A 620 47.03 -2.17 31.08
C THR A 620 45.97 -1.08 30.92
N ASN A 621 45.46 -0.58 32.04
CA ASN A 621 45.17 0.84 32.22
C ASN A 621 45.02 1.21 33.71
N ARG A 622 45.96 0.70 34.51
CA ARG A 622 46.27 1.22 35.85
C ARG A 622 47.24 2.40 35.71
N THR A 623 46.81 3.49 35.09
CA THR A 623 47.46 4.82 35.23
C THR A 623 46.55 5.98 34.80
N ALA A 624 45.26 5.92 35.13
CA ALA A 624 44.34 7.06 35.00
C ALA A 624 43.47 7.25 36.25
N GLN A 625 43.92 6.77 37.41
CA GLN A 625 43.19 6.83 38.69
C GLN A 625 43.87 7.68 39.78
N ALA A 626 44.77 8.59 39.41
CA ALA A 626 45.41 9.52 40.35
C ALA A 626 45.02 11.00 40.17
N THR A 627 44.38 11.37 39.05
CA THR A 627 44.08 12.78 38.73
C THR A 627 42.59 13.13 38.82
N ALA A 628 41.74 12.24 39.32
CA ALA A 628 40.29 12.46 39.47
C ALA A 628 39.84 12.78 40.92
N ARG A 629 40.77 12.93 41.87
CA ARG A 629 40.43 13.18 43.29
C ARG A 629 40.51 14.64 43.74
N LYS A 630 40.94 15.57 42.89
CA LYS A 630 40.94 17.02 43.20
C LYS A 630 39.84 17.83 42.50
N ALA A 631 39.15 17.27 41.51
CA ALA A 631 37.98 17.90 40.88
C ALA A 631 36.67 17.73 41.68
N ILE A 632 36.62 16.76 42.61
CA ILE A 632 35.39 16.37 43.34
C ILE A 632 35.00 17.37 44.44
N LEU A 633 35.89 18.27 44.88
CA LEU A 633 35.54 19.29 45.90
C LEU A 633 34.93 20.56 45.29
N GLY A 634 35.41 21.00 44.12
CA GLY A 634 34.84 22.15 43.40
C GLY A 634 33.46 21.84 42.83
N ALA A 635 33.26 20.62 42.31
CA ALA A 635 31.97 20.18 41.81
C ALA A 635 30.88 20.16 42.89
N ARG A 636 31.22 19.93 44.17
CA ARG A 636 30.23 19.85 45.27
C ARG A 636 29.70 21.21 45.72
N VAL A 637 30.50 22.27 45.63
CA VAL A 637 30.06 23.65 45.92
C VAL A 637 29.21 24.19 44.77
N VAL A 638 29.61 23.91 43.52
CA VAL A 638 28.80 24.24 42.34
C VAL A 638 27.47 23.47 42.35
N PHE A 639 27.47 22.20 42.75
CA PHE A 639 26.24 21.41 42.86
C PHE A 639 25.30 21.90 43.97
N ALA A 640 25.83 22.37 45.10
CA ALA A 640 25.02 22.91 46.19
C ALA A 640 24.41 24.27 45.85
N VAL A 641 25.16 25.16 45.17
CA VAL A 641 24.64 26.45 44.69
C VAL A 641 23.64 26.23 43.55
N ALA A 642 23.93 25.31 42.63
CA ALA A 642 22.99 24.91 41.58
C ALA A 642 21.71 24.34 42.18
N ALA A 643 21.78 23.46 43.19
CA ALA A 643 20.60 22.90 43.84
C ALA A 643 19.75 23.96 44.56
N VAL A 644 20.36 24.97 45.20
CA VAL A 644 19.62 26.07 45.84
C VAL A 644 18.94 26.97 44.80
N VAL A 645 19.62 27.27 43.69
CA VAL A 645 19.02 28.01 42.58
C VAL A 645 17.91 27.20 41.92
N SER A 646 18.09 25.89 41.71
CA SER A 646 17.06 24.99 41.17
C SER A 646 15.84 24.89 42.08
N ILE A 647 16.03 24.84 43.41
CA ILE A 647 14.91 24.82 44.36
C ILE A 647 14.21 26.19 44.38
N ALA A 648 14.95 27.30 44.33
CA ALA A 648 14.35 28.63 44.27
C ALA A 648 13.59 28.87 42.95
N SER A 649 14.12 28.40 41.83
CA SER A 649 13.42 28.39 40.54
C SER A 649 12.20 27.47 40.55
N ALA A 650 12.29 26.28 41.14
CA ALA A 650 11.14 25.37 41.28
C ALA A 650 10.06 25.97 42.18
N VAL A 651 10.42 26.64 43.28
CA VAL A 651 9.46 27.33 44.15
C VAL A 651 8.86 28.57 43.47
N TYR A 652 9.65 29.28 42.66
CA TYR A 652 9.15 30.41 41.86
C TYR A 652 8.23 29.96 40.72
N GLU A 653 8.53 28.84 40.05
CA GLU A 653 7.64 28.22 39.08
C GLU A 653 6.38 27.64 39.73
N ILE A 654 6.48 26.99 40.89
CA ILE A 654 5.31 26.56 41.67
C ILE A 654 4.48 27.78 42.12
N TYR A 655 5.12 28.89 42.50
CA TYR A 655 4.43 30.13 42.83
C TYR A 655 3.73 30.74 41.60
N ASN A 656 4.36 30.76 40.42
CA ASN A 656 3.71 31.19 39.19
C ASN A 656 2.56 30.23 38.77
N LEU A 657 2.74 28.91 38.95
CA LEU A 657 1.70 27.89 38.74
C LEU A 657 0.52 28.00 39.71
N CYS A 658 0.72 28.64 40.87
CA CYS A 658 -0.32 28.77 41.90
C CYS A 658 -0.88 30.20 42.07
N SER A 659 -0.30 31.24 41.46
CA SER A 659 -0.62 32.64 41.80
C SER A 659 -1.34 33.46 40.74
N GLU A 660 -1.66 32.91 39.57
CA GLU A 660 -2.58 33.55 38.63
C GLU A 660 -3.58 32.54 38.06
N ASP A 661 -4.88 32.72 38.36
CA ASP A 661 -6.01 32.19 37.58
C ASP A 661 -6.06 32.90 36.20
N ASN A 662 -4.95 32.91 35.48
CA ASN A 662 -4.93 33.15 34.05
C ASN A 662 -4.96 31.77 33.42
N THR A 663 -6.14 31.14 33.37
CA THR A 663 -6.34 30.05 32.41
C THR A 663 -6.07 30.67 31.04
N GLU A 664 -4.89 30.40 30.47
CA GLU A 664 -4.67 30.64 29.05
C GLU A 664 -5.62 29.68 28.33
N PHE A 665 -6.77 30.23 27.98
CA PHE A 665 -7.76 29.65 27.10
C PHE A 665 -7.04 29.14 25.85
N THR A 666 -6.80 27.83 25.76
CA THR A 666 -6.24 27.22 24.56
C THR A 666 -7.21 27.46 23.40
N ASN A 667 -6.69 27.66 22.19
CA ASN A 667 -7.50 27.78 20.98
C ASN A 667 -8.34 26.49 20.83
N ILE A 668 -9.59 26.60 20.35
CA ILE A 668 -10.45 25.44 20.11
C ILE A 668 -10.04 24.81 18.77
N PRO A 669 -9.62 23.53 18.70
CA PRO A 669 -9.25 22.92 17.43
C PRO A 669 -10.45 22.90 16.51
N PHE A 670 -10.26 23.21 15.23
CA PHE A 670 -11.36 23.09 14.28
C PHE A 670 -11.65 21.61 14.00
N ASN A 671 -10.60 20.79 13.96
CA ASN A 671 -10.70 19.35 13.73
C ASN A 671 -10.02 18.58 14.87
N MET A 672 -10.60 17.42 15.18
CA MET A 672 -10.07 16.48 16.16
C MET A 672 -9.95 15.08 15.56
N VAL A 673 -8.81 14.45 15.78
CA VAL A 673 -8.58 13.05 15.41
C VAL A 673 -8.66 12.20 16.67
N ASP A 674 -9.63 11.30 16.73
CA ASP A 674 -9.74 10.31 17.81
C ASP A 674 -9.67 8.88 17.26
N ARG A 675 -9.48 7.91 18.15
CA ARG A 675 -9.56 6.49 17.81
C ARG A 675 -10.98 5.97 18.05
N THR A 676 -11.41 5.05 17.20
CA THR A 676 -12.61 4.25 17.41
C THR A 676 -12.30 2.77 17.21
N TYR A 677 -13.21 1.94 17.71
CA TYR A 677 -13.30 0.52 17.40
C TYR A 677 -14.61 0.35 16.65
N PRO A 678 -14.59 0.09 15.32
CA PRO A 678 -15.79 -0.25 14.59
C PRO A 678 -16.54 -1.37 15.32
N SER A 679 -17.87 -1.30 15.35
CA SER A 679 -18.72 -2.23 16.12
C SER A 679 -18.32 -3.70 15.90
N GLY A 680 -17.78 -4.34 16.94
CA GLY A 680 -17.38 -5.75 16.92
C GLY A 680 -15.97 -6.04 16.37
N SER A 681 -15.19 -5.02 15.99
CA SER A 681 -13.82 -5.17 15.50
C SER A 681 -12.77 -4.92 16.57
N GLU A 682 -11.70 -5.71 16.55
CA GLU A 682 -10.46 -5.39 17.28
C GLU A 682 -9.56 -4.41 16.52
N ALA A 683 -9.89 -4.12 15.25
CA ALA A 683 -9.17 -3.14 14.43
C ALA A 683 -9.41 -1.72 14.93
N ILE A 684 -8.34 -0.92 14.93
CA ILE A 684 -8.37 0.47 15.41
C ILE A 684 -8.50 1.36 14.17
N THR A 685 -9.57 2.12 14.10
CA THR A 685 -9.74 3.15 13.06
C THR A 685 -9.58 4.53 13.67
N TYR A 686 -9.03 5.48 12.92
CA TYR A 686 -8.99 6.89 13.34
C TYR A 686 -10.16 7.62 12.70
N VAL A 687 -10.87 8.38 13.51
CA VAL A 687 -12.07 9.13 13.12
C VAL A 687 -11.79 10.61 13.23
N TYR A 688 -12.14 11.32 12.18
CA TYR A 688 -12.09 12.77 12.12
C TYR A 688 -13.41 13.35 12.59
N TYR A 689 -13.31 14.29 13.52
CA TYR A 689 -14.45 15.07 13.98
C TYR A 689 -14.23 16.55 13.71
N THR A 690 -15.27 17.21 13.24
CA THR A 690 -15.29 18.65 12.95
C THR A 690 -16.04 19.39 14.05
N LEU A 691 -15.50 20.54 14.46
CA LEU A 691 -16.11 21.42 15.44
C LEU A 691 -17.46 21.95 14.92
N VAL A 692 -18.49 21.81 15.76
CA VAL A 692 -19.78 22.49 15.57
C VAL A 692 -19.57 23.99 15.62
N THR A 693 -20.04 24.69 14.60
CA THR A 693 -19.86 26.14 14.44
C THR A 693 -21.16 26.90 14.69
N THR A 694 -21.04 28.22 14.76
CA THR A 694 -22.19 29.13 14.65
C THR A 694 -22.65 29.24 13.19
N LYS A 695 -23.72 29.99 12.94
CA LYS A 695 -24.24 30.20 11.58
C LYS A 695 -23.25 30.84 10.61
N ASP A 696 -22.40 31.73 11.10
CA ASP A 696 -21.34 32.40 10.33
C ASP A 696 -20.05 31.56 10.21
N ASP A 697 -20.14 30.26 10.52
CA ASP A 697 -19.04 29.30 10.52
C ASP A 697 -17.88 29.67 11.46
N SER A 698 -18.13 30.55 12.43
CA SER A 698 -17.19 30.85 13.50
C SER A 698 -17.11 29.67 14.49
N LYS A 699 -15.90 29.41 15.03
CA LYS A 699 -15.68 28.41 16.08
C LYS A 699 -16.62 28.66 17.26
N ALA A 700 -17.42 27.66 17.63
CA ALA A 700 -18.38 27.80 18.71
C ALA A 700 -17.82 27.23 20.03
N ASP A 701 -18.07 27.97 21.11
CA ASP A 701 -17.96 27.50 22.48
C ASP A 701 -19.36 27.47 23.07
N LEU A 702 -19.78 26.32 23.57
CA LEU A 702 -21.11 26.14 24.12
C LEU A 702 -21.46 27.22 25.17
N HIS A 703 -20.49 27.68 25.97
CA HIS A 703 -20.78 28.63 27.06
C HIS A 703 -20.58 30.11 26.72
N ASN A 704 -20.08 30.42 25.52
CA ASN A 704 -19.87 31.77 25.00
C ASN A 704 -19.33 32.77 26.04
N LYS A 705 -18.07 32.58 26.46
CA LYS A 705 -17.26 33.52 27.27
C LYS A 705 -17.65 33.68 28.75
N LYS A 706 -18.17 32.63 29.38
CA LYS A 706 -18.43 32.62 30.83
C LYS A 706 -17.83 31.48 31.62
N GLY A 707 -17.30 30.47 30.94
CA GLY A 707 -16.59 29.38 31.57
C GLY A 707 -15.18 29.77 32.01
N LYS A 708 -14.59 28.95 32.87
CA LYS A 708 -13.14 28.91 33.11
C LYS A 708 -12.39 28.24 31.96
N GLU A 709 -13.12 27.48 31.13
CA GLU A 709 -12.64 26.66 30.02
C GLU A 709 -13.66 26.74 28.88
N TRP A 710 -13.23 26.47 27.63
CA TRP A 710 -14.14 26.33 26.49
C TRP A 710 -14.66 24.89 26.38
N ILE A 711 -15.88 24.72 25.88
CA ILE A 711 -16.42 23.42 25.45
C ILE A 711 -16.71 23.47 23.95
N GLY A 712 -15.97 22.66 23.19
CA GLY A 712 -16.28 22.38 21.80
C GLY A 712 -17.16 21.13 21.68
N ILE A 713 -18.20 21.21 20.84
CA ILE A 713 -18.96 20.03 20.39
C ILE A 713 -18.42 19.66 19.02
N TYR A 714 -18.19 18.38 18.80
CA TYR A 714 -17.57 17.83 17.60
C TYR A 714 -18.46 16.76 17.01
N THR A 715 -18.56 16.71 15.68
CA THR A 715 -19.39 15.75 14.96
C THR A 715 -18.60 15.07 13.86
N THR A 716 -18.96 13.84 13.51
CA THR A 716 -18.38 13.10 12.38
C THR A 716 -19.49 12.46 11.55
N THR A 717 -19.25 12.30 10.25
CA THR A 717 -20.09 11.52 9.33
C THR A 717 -19.41 10.20 8.96
N ALA A 718 -18.26 9.88 9.57
CA ALA A 718 -17.51 8.67 9.25
C ALA A 718 -18.28 7.43 9.73
N SER A 719 -18.53 6.49 8.82
CA SER A 719 -19.19 5.21 9.12
C SER A 719 -18.43 4.37 10.17
N SER A 720 -17.10 4.53 10.27
CA SER A 720 -16.29 3.87 11.28
C SER A 720 -16.62 4.30 12.72
N ALA A 721 -17.29 5.45 12.91
CA ALA A 721 -17.77 5.91 14.22
C ALA A 721 -19.11 5.28 14.64
N GLY A 722 -19.82 4.61 13.73
CA GLY A 722 -21.10 3.94 13.95
C GLY A 722 -22.16 4.32 12.92
N ASP A 723 -23.39 3.87 13.15
CA ASP A 723 -24.52 4.13 12.26
C ASP A 723 -25.05 5.58 12.39
N PRO A 724 -25.80 6.07 11.38
CA PRO A 724 -26.45 7.39 11.40
C PRO A 724 -27.29 7.65 12.66
N ILE A 725 -27.19 8.86 13.21
CA ILE A 725 -27.98 9.28 14.36
C ILE A 725 -29.41 9.63 13.93
N LEU A 726 -30.41 9.00 14.58
CA LEU A 726 -31.83 9.27 14.32
C LEU A 726 -32.23 10.64 14.86
N ALA A 727 -32.81 11.50 14.02
CA ALA A 727 -33.18 12.87 14.38
C ALA A 727 -34.20 12.95 15.52
N GLU A 728 -35.19 12.04 15.53
CA GLU A 728 -36.23 12.00 16.57
C GLU A 728 -35.70 11.58 17.95
N SER A 729 -34.51 10.97 17.98
CA SER A 729 -33.91 10.45 19.21
C SER A 729 -33.05 11.47 19.96
N LEU A 730 -32.62 12.54 19.27
CA LEU A 730 -31.70 13.52 19.83
C LEU A 730 -32.41 14.33 20.92
N MET A 731 -32.02 14.09 22.17
CA MET A 731 -32.69 14.64 23.34
C MET A 731 -31.73 15.19 24.39
N VAL A 732 -32.27 16.06 25.26
CA VAL A 732 -31.55 16.64 26.39
C VAL A 732 -32.12 16.09 27.69
N SER A 733 -31.26 15.71 28.62
CA SER A 733 -31.64 15.20 29.94
C SER A 733 -30.88 15.94 31.05
N GLU A 734 -31.51 16.09 32.21
CA GLU A 734 -30.87 16.63 33.43
C GLU A 734 -30.27 15.53 34.31
N GLU A 735 -30.64 14.28 34.05
CA GLU A 735 -30.12 13.08 34.72
C GLU A 735 -29.17 12.33 33.78
N ASP A 736 -28.14 11.72 34.38
CA ASP A 736 -27.28 10.78 33.67
C ASP A 736 -28.07 9.48 33.43
N THR A 737 -28.68 9.39 32.25
CA THR A 737 -29.48 8.24 31.83
C THR A 737 -28.65 7.17 31.12
N THR A 738 -27.32 7.10 31.34
CA THR A 738 -26.46 6.01 30.82
C THR A 738 -26.94 4.61 31.20
N ALA A 739 -27.80 4.47 32.20
CA ALA A 739 -28.46 3.21 32.56
C ALA A 739 -29.60 2.80 31.61
N ASN A 740 -30.04 3.66 30.69
CA ASN A 740 -31.04 3.33 29.68
C ASN A 740 -30.34 2.73 28.45
N ALA A 741 -30.42 1.41 28.31
CA ALA A 741 -29.72 0.65 27.27
C ALA A 741 -30.03 1.10 25.83
N ASN A 742 -31.11 1.87 25.62
CA ASN A 742 -31.55 2.28 24.29
C ASN A 742 -30.92 3.58 23.80
N TYR A 743 -30.22 4.35 24.64
CA TYR A 743 -29.66 5.65 24.27
C TYR A 743 -28.15 5.73 24.50
N GLU A 744 -27.45 6.23 23.50
CA GLU A 744 -26.04 6.57 23.57
C GLU A 744 -25.87 8.01 24.07
N PRO A 745 -24.98 8.25 25.04
CA PRO A 745 -24.67 9.60 25.49
C PRO A 745 -23.65 10.29 24.57
N VAL A 746 -23.72 11.61 24.50
CA VAL A 746 -22.57 12.42 24.08
C VAL A 746 -21.49 12.31 25.17
N THR A 747 -20.29 11.87 24.77
CA THR A 747 -19.15 11.67 25.68
C THR A 747 -18.01 12.64 25.41
N LEU A 748 -17.16 12.83 26.42
CA LEU A 748 -15.85 13.45 26.22
C LEU A 748 -14.97 12.48 25.40
N PHE A 749 -14.13 12.99 24.52
CA PHE A 749 -13.13 12.15 23.83
C PHE A 749 -12.30 11.32 24.81
N GLY A 750 -12.13 10.03 24.49
CA GLY A 750 -11.45 9.06 25.36
C GLY A 750 -12.24 8.61 26.60
N GLU A 751 -13.48 9.09 26.78
CA GLU A 751 -14.37 8.68 27.87
C GLU A 751 -15.63 7.97 27.35
N ALA A 752 -16.14 7.03 28.15
CA ALA A 752 -17.34 6.25 27.85
C ALA A 752 -18.60 6.76 28.57
N GLY A 753 -18.47 7.65 29.55
CA GLY A 753 -19.58 8.17 30.34
C GLY A 753 -20.24 9.39 29.71
N ALA A 754 -21.52 9.62 30.03
CA ALA A 754 -22.21 10.84 29.62
C ALA A 754 -21.52 12.07 30.18
N TYR A 755 -21.22 13.02 29.30
CA TYR A 755 -20.55 14.24 29.72
C TYR A 755 -21.56 15.29 30.17
N ASN A 756 -21.37 15.79 31.40
CA ASN A 756 -22.17 16.91 31.89
C ASN A 756 -21.70 18.21 31.24
N LEU A 757 -22.45 18.65 30.22
CA LEU A 757 -22.19 19.89 29.48
C LEU A 757 -22.30 21.15 30.34
N CYS A 758 -22.88 21.04 31.53
CA CYS A 758 -23.08 22.14 32.47
C CYS A 758 -22.19 22.01 33.72
N ASN A 759 -21.11 21.21 33.65
CA ASN A 759 -20.22 20.96 34.77
C ASN A 759 -19.70 22.27 35.40
N LYS A 760 -19.81 22.38 36.73
CA LYS A 760 -19.38 23.53 37.52
C LYS A 760 -17.93 23.91 37.31
N ASP A 761 -17.05 22.94 37.11
CA ASP A 761 -15.62 23.20 36.92
C ASP A 761 -15.38 23.98 35.61
N ILE A 762 -16.26 23.79 34.63
CA ILE A 762 -16.21 24.46 33.33
C ILE A 762 -17.00 25.77 33.37
N THR A 763 -18.25 25.75 33.83
CA THR A 763 -19.16 26.91 33.83
C THR A 763 -18.83 27.92 34.94
N GLY A 764 -18.00 27.54 35.91
CA GLY A 764 -17.66 28.33 37.09
C GLY A 764 -18.82 28.53 38.07
N LYS A 765 -19.97 27.90 37.81
CA LYS A 765 -21.21 28.00 38.61
C LYS A 765 -21.85 26.64 38.78
N SER A 766 -22.50 26.42 39.92
CA SER A 766 -23.37 25.26 40.06
C SER A 766 -24.69 25.59 39.35
N ILE A 767 -24.88 25.01 38.17
CA ILE A 767 -26.14 25.00 37.44
C ILE A 767 -26.61 23.55 37.30
N ASP A 768 -27.84 23.34 36.85
CA ASP A 768 -28.40 22.00 36.70
C ASP A 768 -27.61 21.22 35.64
N SER A 769 -27.31 19.96 35.94
CA SER A 769 -26.60 19.09 35.01
C SER A 769 -27.36 18.98 33.71
N THR A 770 -26.64 18.87 32.59
CA THR A 770 -27.26 18.74 31.27
C THR A 770 -26.45 17.79 30.42
N TYR A 771 -27.12 16.81 29.85
CA TYR A 771 -26.57 15.74 29.03
C TYR A 771 -27.33 15.68 27.72
N ILE A 772 -26.66 15.25 26.65
CA ILE A 772 -27.28 14.97 25.35
C ILE A 772 -27.21 13.46 25.12
N PHE A 773 -28.31 12.90 24.65
CA PHE A 773 -28.44 11.49 24.31
C PHE A 773 -29.06 11.35 22.92
N TYR A 774 -28.73 10.27 22.24
CA TYR A 774 -29.27 9.94 20.92
C TYR A 774 -29.35 8.42 20.74
N THR A 775 -30.05 7.95 19.72
CA THR A 775 -30.03 6.57 19.26
C THR A 775 -29.52 6.54 17.83
N LYS A 776 -28.81 5.49 17.49
CA LYS A 776 -28.37 5.22 16.13
C LYS A 776 -29.41 4.36 15.41
N ASP A 777 -29.44 4.45 14.09
CA ASP A 777 -30.24 3.56 13.26
C ASP A 777 -29.57 2.19 13.11
N ALA A 778 -29.32 1.53 14.24
CA ALA A 778 -28.89 0.15 14.23
C ALA A 778 -30.06 -0.66 13.68
N ASP A 779 -29.84 -1.36 12.57
CA ASP A 779 -30.80 -2.31 12.03
C ASP A 779 -31.32 -3.15 13.19
N SER A 780 -32.61 -3.01 13.49
CA SER A 780 -33.24 -3.86 14.48
C SER A 780 -33.14 -5.27 13.94
N VAL A 781 -32.10 -6.00 14.35
CA VAL A 781 -32.04 -7.45 14.25
C VAL A 781 -33.24 -7.90 15.06
N VAL A 782 -34.36 -8.13 14.35
CA VAL A 782 -35.53 -8.77 14.90
C VAL A 782 -35.07 -10.21 15.13
N ASP A 783 -34.51 -10.46 16.31
CA ASP A 783 -34.30 -11.79 16.86
C ASP A 783 -35.69 -12.44 16.99
N ASN A 784 -36.09 -13.07 15.90
CA ASN A 784 -37.29 -13.84 15.77
C ASN A 784 -36.97 -15.30 16.16
N GLU A 785 -36.53 -15.54 17.39
CA GLU A 785 -36.48 -16.90 17.95
C GLU A 785 -37.07 -16.96 19.36
N GLU A 786 -38.33 -17.41 19.36
CA GLU A 786 -38.99 -18.34 20.28
C GLU A 786 -38.67 -18.28 21.78
N LEU A 787 -39.69 -17.85 22.51
CA LEU A 787 -39.99 -18.26 23.89
C LEU A 787 -39.93 -19.80 24.03
N GLU A 788 -38.87 -20.33 24.63
CA GLU A 788 -38.94 -21.62 25.33
C GLU A 788 -39.06 -21.43 26.85
N GLU A 789 -40.02 -22.16 27.40
CA GLU A 789 -40.47 -22.15 28.78
C GLU A 789 -39.40 -22.61 29.78
N ALA A 790 -39.60 -22.13 31.02
CA ALA A 790 -38.84 -22.44 32.20
C ALA A 790 -38.67 -23.95 32.47
N ASP A 791 -37.48 -24.32 32.97
CA ASP A 791 -37.40 -25.40 33.95
C ASP A 791 -36.51 -25.03 35.14
N GLU A 792 -36.94 -25.51 36.28
CA GLU A 792 -36.61 -25.09 37.63
C GLU A 792 -35.44 -25.91 38.20
N THR A 793 -34.77 -25.33 39.19
CA THR A 793 -33.85 -25.94 40.19
C THR A 793 -32.42 -26.31 39.78
N THR A 794 -31.43 -25.65 40.41
CA THR A 794 -30.66 -26.31 41.49
C THR A 794 -29.99 -25.28 42.41
N GLU A 795 -30.17 -25.47 43.71
CA GLU A 795 -29.47 -24.79 44.81
C GLU A 795 -27.95 -25.02 44.76
N GLY A 796 -27.17 -23.98 45.08
CA GLY A 796 -25.72 -24.04 45.19
C GLY A 796 -25.17 -22.86 45.99
N ASP A 797 -25.35 -22.93 47.30
CA ASP A 797 -24.80 -22.06 48.33
C ASP A 797 -23.26 -22.17 48.39
N VAL A 798 -22.54 -21.07 48.10
CA VAL A 798 -21.17 -20.84 48.59
C VAL A 798 -20.98 -19.35 48.87
N SER A 799 -21.09 -19.00 50.15
CA SER A 799 -20.46 -17.83 50.75
C SER A 799 -18.93 -17.99 50.80
N ASP A 800 -18.15 -17.04 50.28
CA ASP A 800 -17.06 -16.40 51.06
C ASP A 800 -16.36 -15.24 50.30
N VAL A 801 -16.49 -14.05 50.88
CA VAL A 801 -15.44 -13.06 51.20
C VAL A 801 -14.30 -12.82 50.20
N SER A 802 -14.34 -11.65 49.54
CA SER A 802 -13.19 -10.72 49.60
C SER A 802 -13.63 -9.27 49.37
N ALA A 803 -13.64 -8.50 50.45
CA ALA A 803 -13.61 -7.05 50.40
C ALA A 803 -12.16 -6.59 50.15
N THR A 804 -11.93 -5.74 49.15
CA THR A 804 -10.88 -4.72 49.19
C THR A 804 -11.27 -3.58 48.27
N GLY A 805 -11.70 -2.47 48.86
CA GLY A 805 -11.87 -1.20 48.18
C GLY A 805 -10.52 -0.57 47.83
N SER A 806 -10.51 0.15 46.71
CA SER A 806 -9.42 1.01 46.29
C SER A 806 -9.90 2.46 46.37
N THR A 807 -9.78 3.03 47.57
CA THR A 807 -9.73 4.48 47.77
C THR A 807 -8.34 4.98 47.40
N PHE A 808 -8.23 5.79 46.35
CA PHE A 808 -7.08 6.68 46.16
C PHE A 808 -7.58 8.10 45.95
N ALA A 809 -7.90 8.75 47.08
CA ALA A 809 -7.78 10.19 47.23
C ALA A 809 -6.75 10.45 48.35
N ASP A 810 -5.79 11.31 48.02
CA ASP A 810 -5.00 12.17 48.90
C ASP A 810 -3.91 11.61 49.84
N GLY A 811 -2.70 12.12 49.65
CA GLY A 811 -1.74 12.42 50.72
C GLY A 811 -0.65 11.38 51.04
N GLY A 812 -0.75 10.12 50.61
CA GLY A 812 0.19 9.06 51.03
C GLY A 812 1.59 9.12 50.39
N LEU A 813 1.68 9.52 49.13
CA LEU A 813 2.93 9.44 48.35
C LEU A 813 4.00 10.45 48.82
N ILE A 814 3.58 11.63 49.26
CA ILE A 814 4.48 12.65 49.84
C ILE A 814 5.09 12.15 51.17
N TRP A 815 4.31 11.46 52.00
CA TRP A 815 4.82 10.89 53.25
C TRP A 815 5.76 9.72 53.01
N ILE A 816 5.52 8.88 52.00
CA ILE A 816 6.41 7.77 51.63
C ILE A 816 7.76 8.32 51.15
N VAL A 817 7.77 9.36 50.32
CA VAL A 817 9.00 10.02 49.87
C VAL A 817 9.74 10.68 51.04
N LEU A 818 9.04 11.37 51.95
CA LEU A 818 9.65 11.97 53.15
C LEU A 818 10.21 10.92 54.11
N ILE A 819 9.56 9.76 54.25
CA ILE A 819 10.05 8.63 55.06
C ILE A 819 11.30 8.01 54.42
N ILE A 820 11.33 7.84 53.09
CA ILE A 820 12.52 7.34 52.38
C ILE A 820 13.70 8.30 52.53
N VAL A 821 13.47 9.61 52.43
CA VAL A 821 14.50 10.64 52.63
C VAL A 821 14.97 10.67 54.10
N ALA A 822 14.07 10.53 55.07
CA ALA A 822 14.42 10.44 56.48
C ALA A 822 15.21 9.18 56.81
N ILE A 823 14.84 8.02 56.25
CA ILE A 823 15.57 6.75 56.39
C ILE A 823 16.96 6.87 55.75
N ALA A 824 17.07 7.46 54.56
CA ALA A 824 18.36 7.70 53.91
C ALA A 824 19.27 8.64 54.72
N ALA A 825 18.71 9.68 55.34
CA ALA A 825 19.43 10.59 56.23
C ALA A 825 19.88 9.89 57.52
N ILE A 826 19.04 9.04 58.12
CA ILE A 826 19.38 8.25 59.32
C ILE A 826 20.46 7.22 59.00
N VAL A 827 20.34 6.49 57.88
CA VAL A 827 21.35 5.50 57.43
C VAL A 827 22.68 6.18 57.15
N SER A 828 22.67 7.36 56.51
CA SER A 828 23.85 8.19 56.23
C SER A 828 24.48 8.73 57.52
N GLY A 829 23.66 9.17 58.49
CA GLY A 829 24.11 9.59 59.82
C GLY A 829 24.72 8.45 60.64
N ILE A 830 24.11 7.26 60.61
CA ILE A 830 24.63 6.06 61.31
C ILE A 830 25.94 5.58 60.68
N THR A 831 26.07 5.62 59.35
CA THR A 831 27.33 5.27 58.67
C THR A 831 28.43 6.30 58.93
N ALA A 832 28.10 7.60 58.97
CA ALA A 832 29.05 8.65 59.36
C ALA A 832 29.49 8.52 60.83
N TYR A 833 28.56 8.25 61.74
CA TYR A 833 28.83 8.03 63.17
C TYR A 833 29.67 6.77 63.42
N ARG A 834 29.37 5.65 62.74
CA ARG A 834 30.18 4.41 62.81
C ARG A 834 31.58 4.57 62.21
N ARG A 835 31.76 5.45 61.21
CA ARG A 835 33.09 5.79 60.67
C ARG A 835 33.91 6.65 61.62
N LYS A 836 33.28 7.56 62.36
CA LYS A 836 33.96 8.43 63.34
C LYS A 836 34.43 7.68 64.59
N ASN A 837 33.77 6.58 64.97
CA ASN A 837 34.13 5.77 66.14
C ASN A 837 34.98 4.52 65.82
N ARG A 838 35.51 4.40 64.59
CA ARG A 838 36.44 3.33 64.17
C ARG A 838 37.78 3.86 63.65
N GLY A 839 38.09 5.14 63.89
CA GLY A 839 39.35 5.79 63.53
C GLY A 839 39.98 6.45 64.73
#